data_AF-A0A1Q7CE83-F1
#
_entry.id   AF-A0A1Q7CE83-F1
#
_cell.length_a   1.000
_cell.length_b   1.000
_cell.length_c   1.000
_cell.angle_alpha   90.00
_cell.angle_beta   90.00
_cell.angle_gamma   90.00
#
_symmetry.space_group_name_H-M   'P 1'
#
loop_
_entity.id
_entity.type
_entity.pdbx_description
1 polymer ?
#
loop_
_entity_poly.entity_id
_entity_poly.type
_entity_poly.pdbx_seq_one_letter_code
_entity_poly.pdbx_strand_id
1 'polypeptide(L)'
;MAQESDFATETQPTLQQLAEFIVEKLFDVKNLARLETALANAHGKGATNAKAAADAVALFMAELLGKFLSGIEQYVEPVVAPSLAKLAGHLIGVDLSTSDLRRSAASGGEGAIGDAVSRMAFNLLAAPEGELQPGDEGARKFLGTMAQLVFNGWFEATAFEMLVTLLPDMDNFESVAELPQNLVNSLGLSRLGRTALRPLAHVLVATPLEWELHKRHRPTLLSAGDVLRAFVRGDYTNDEAAEELARLGYSDKRQDVLLKNAFKNISLDDSLVLMRHGVIDRALVLEMLKAEGYDESVAQHVLIAAEAKRQTSIDDNAIGALTRAYVNRDIDEHGLRTLFPPNVYSDLELDTFETQARLQRDLNVRHLSEGDVRRAVEFAVVPMAYYRGWMEREGIPPEERDIKELLFRAELQKERDIEKARTEMLADRAAEKAARDRAAKDRQAQIEQERALARRGPVSELLHAVVRGLIAPARLQEVLAAQYDPDTVQIFMDDAAQQRADYLEQLQKADELKNRAKVRHVDVGTYEQAVINDILTLDQFRRAMLSEGFVPADADLLAANLRVRKADYDAAVQKRRDAEARAKTKAIDLGKFEQLVRRGVRTLEQYATLLRSLDFDDAAIAGMTELLQLQIADDQQARDARAAAAAVRDSKGLSLADARRAVILELQTVDWFQAWLIANKFTTDAQAVLVAELRSDLAEAARARERRQAADLVAGASRIPLSTVARAARLGLITPALYQQRLQEAGYSDDDIAIELALLTQEIADVQAARAKQASADKPAAPGLLTLTQMAAAVRAGVRPLAAYASLAVADGLDDDAVTTLVRVLGDELAGTTAARLRREQLGSQLQAKDVNLSALEAQVRSGDATLAEFSTTLVQAGLDPVDAALLTALLGDERASAGLGG
;
A
#
# COMPACT_ATOMS: atom_id res chain seq x y z
N MET A 1 -22.75 16.61 65.39
CA MET A 1 -22.13 17.60 66.29
C MET A 1 -22.21 17.08 67.72
N ALA A 2 -21.09 16.53 68.18
CA ALA A 2 -20.73 16.36 69.59
C ALA A 2 -19.36 17.04 69.74
N GLN A 3 -19.16 17.78 70.83
CA GLN A 3 -17.96 18.58 71.07
C GLN A 3 -16.80 17.67 71.49
N GLU A 4 -15.60 18.03 71.04
CA GLU A 4 -14.30 17.38 71.29
C GLU A 4 -13.88 17.37 72.77
N SER A 5 -14.74 17.87 73.67
CA SER A 5 -14.51 17.96 75.11
C SER A 5 -14.79 16.66 75.88
N ASP A 6 -15.42 15.66 75.28
CA ASP A 6 -15.84 14.45 76.02
C ASP A 6 -14.73 13.40 76.21
N PHE A 7 -13.52 13.63 75.65
CA PHE A 7 -12.35 12.75 75.83
C PHE A 7 -11.14 13.42 76.49
N ALA A 8 -11.29 14.63 77.03
CA ALA A 8 -10.21 15.36 77.70
C ALA A 8 -10.16 15.05 79.22
N THR A 9 -9.79 13.82 79.57
CA THR A 9 -9.25 13.48 80.89
C THR A 9 -8.17 12.41 80.73
N GLU A 10 -6.97 12.63 81.29
CA GLU A 10 -5.73 11.82 81.18
C GLU A 10 -5.80 10.38 81.73
N THR A 11 -6.95 9.74 81.76
CA THR A 11 -7.11 8.34 82.17
C THR A 11 -7.58 7.50 80.99
N GLN A 12 -6.80 6.48 80.63
CA GLN A 12 -7.12 5.50 79.60
C GLN A 12 -8.54 4.94 79.84
N PRO A 13 -9.43 4.93 78.82
CA PRO A 13 -10.75 4.33 78.99
C PRO A 13 -10.60 2.84 79.24
N THR A 14 -11.33 2.31 80.21
CA THR A 14 -11.32 0.86 80.45
C THR A 14 -12.01 0.13 79.31
N LEU A 15 -11.67 -1.14 79.08
CA LEU A 15 -12.34 -2.02 78.11
C LEU A 15 -13.88 -2.03 78.29
N GLN A 16 -14.36 -1.81 79.52
CA GLN A 16 -15.77 -1.73 79.84
C GLN A 16 -16.43 -0.41 79.35
N GLN A 17 -15.74 0.72 79.45
CA GLN A 17 -16.21 2.00 78.88
C GLN A 17 -16.23 1.97 77.34
N LEU A 18 -15.26 1.25 76.74
CA LEU A 18 -15.25 1.01 75.30
C LEU A 18 -16.43 0.12 74.88
N ALA A 19 -16.74 -0.92 75.66
CA ALA A 19 -17.86 -1.81 75.39
C ALA A 19 -19.22 -1.11 75.57
N GLU A 20 -19.41 -0.27 76.60
CA GLU A 20 -20.63 0.52 76.80
C GLU A 20 -20.82 1.56 75.69
N PHE A 21 -19.75 2.24 75.26
CA PHE A 21 -19.80 3.16 74.14
C PHE A 21 -20.21 2.47 72.83
N ILE A 22 -19.71 1.25 72.59
CA ILE A 22 -20.08 0.43 71.42
C ILE A 22 -21.56 0.05 71.49
N VAL A 23 -22.03 -0.44 72.65
CA VAL A 23 -23.44 -0.87 72.79
C VAL A 23 -24.40 0.32 72.66
N GLU A 24 -24.09 1.46 73.26
CA GLU A 24 -24.96 2.64 73.26
C GLU A 24 -25.01 3.34 71.89
N LYS A 25 -23.92 3.30 71.10
CA LYS A 25 -23.85 3.94 69.78
C LYS A 25 -24.32 3.05 68.63
N LEU A 26 -24.03 1.74 68.67
CA LEU A 26 -24.42 0.81 67.60
C LEU A 26 -25.90 0.41 67.68
N PHE A 27 -26.47 0.34 68.89
CA PHE A 27 -27.85 -0.12 69.11
C PHE A 27 -28.84 1.00 69.51
N ASP A 28 -28.49 2.27 69.28
CA ASP A 28 -29.43 3.38 69.44
C ASP A 28 -30.61 3.20 68.47
N VAL A 29 -31.80 3.01 69.05
CA VAL A 29 -33.07 2.81 68.35
C VAL A 29 -33.35 3.93 67.34
N LYS A 30 -32.84 5.16 67.57
CA LYS A 30 -32.99 6.28 66.62
C LYS A 30 -32.13 6.11 65.36
N ASN A 31 -30.98 5.47 65.46
CA ASN A 31 -30.11 5.21 64.32
C ASN A 31 -30.63 4.01 63.51
N LEU A 32 -31.16 2.99 64.18
CA LEU A 32 -31.85 1.88 63.53
C LEU A 32 -33.13 2.34 62.80
N ALA A 33 -33.93 3.22 63.40
CA ALA A 33 -35.11 3.79 62.74
C ALA A 33 -34.77 4.66 61.51
N ARG A 34 -33.63 5.36 61.53
CA ARG A 34 -33.13 6.10 60.35
C ARG A 34 -32.69 5.16 59.23
N LEU A 35 -32.09 4.03 59.57
CA LEU A 35 -31.68 3.00 58.61
C LEU A 35 -32.91 2.35 57.95
N GLU A 36 -33.94 2.05 58.75
CA GLU A 36 -35.20 1.46 58.28
C GLU A 36 -35.98 2.43 57.38
N THR A 37 -35.98 3.72 57.71
CA THR A 37 -36.58 4.78 56.86
C THR A 37 -35.81 4.98 55.55
N ALA A 38 -34.48 4.85 55.57
CA ALA A 38 -33.65 4.92 54.37
C ALA A 38 -33.89 3.72 53.43
N LEU A 39 -34.06 2.51 54.01
CA LEU A 39 -34.37 1.29 53.26
C LEU A 39 -35.79 1.31 52.66
N ALA A 40 -36.79 1.79 53.41
CA ALA A 40 -38.17 1.93 52.91
C ALA A 40 -38.26 2.94 51.74
N ASN A 41 -37.52 4.05 51.82
CA ASN A 41 -37.46 5.06 50.75
C ASN A 41 -36.70 4.57 49.50
N ALA A 42 -35.74 3.66 49.66
CA ALA A 42 -35.00 3.05 48.54
C ALA A 42 -35.87 2.06 47.72
N HIS A 43 -36.86 1.41 48.34
CA HIS A 43 -37.73 0.44 47.68
C HIS A 43 -38.88 1.08 46.87
N GLY A 44 -39.28 2.32 47.18
CA GLY A 44 -40.39 3.01 46.52
C GLY A 44 -40.03 3.83 45.27
N LYS A 45 -38.74 4.06 44.98
CA LYS A 45 -38.29 4.90 43.84
C LYS A 45 -37.01 4.34 43.21
N GLY A 46 -37.17 3.42 42.26
CA GLY A 46 -36.25 3.11 41.14
C GLY A 46 -34.76 2.85 41.44
N ALA A 47 -34.24 1.75 40.88
CA ALA A 47 -32.92 1.12 41.11
C ALA A 47 -31.63 1.98 41.07
N THR A 48 -31.68 3.28 40.79
CA THR A 48 -30.50 4.16 40.79
C THR A 48 -30.09 4.67 42.18
N ASN A 49 -31.00 4.74 43.16
CA ASN A 49 -30.64 5.22 44.51
C ASN A 49 -30.21 4.11 45.49
N ALA A 50 -30.52 2.85 45.19
CA ALA A 50 -30.12 1.70 46.03
C ALA A 50 -28.59 1.53 46.05
N LYS A 51 -27.91 1.83 44.93
CA LYS A 51 -26.45 1.81 44.84
C LYS A 51 -25.81 2.90 45.69
N ALA A 52 -26.34 4.13 45.64
CA ALA A 52 -25.83 5.25 46.45
C ALA A 52 -26.01 5.01 47.96
N ALA A 53 -27.09 4.33 48.37
CA ALA A 53 -27.32 3.96 49.77
C ALA A 53 -26.38 2.83 50.24
N ALA A 54 -26.15 1.81 49.40
CA ALA A 54 -25.18 0.75 49.68
C ALA A 54 -23.74 1.30 49.77
N ASP A 55 -23.39 2.22 48.88
CA ASP A 55 -22.09 2.89 48.86
C ASP A 55 -21.88 3.74 50.13
N ALA A 56 -22.93 4.42 50.62
CA ALA A 56 -22.85 5.21 51.86
C ALA A 56 -22.68 4.33 53.11
N VAL A 57 -23.31 3.15 53.17
CA VAL A 57 -23.15 2.19 54.28
C VAL A 57 -21.77 1.53 54.23
N ALA A 58 -21.27 1.21 53.03
CA ALA A 58 -19.91 0.69 52.85
C ALA A 58 -18.84 1.71 53.26
N LEU A 59 -19.04 3.00 52.92
CA LEU A 59 -18.16 4.09 53.35
C LEU A 59 -18.15 4.26 54.87
N PHE A 60 -19.30 4.18 55.52
CA PHE A 60 -19.38 4.29 56.99
C PHE A 60 -18.70 3.10 57.70
N MET A 61 -18.87 1.88 57.20
CA MET A 61 -18.19 0.69 57.73
C MET A 61 -16.68 0.72 57.48
N ALA A 62 -16.24 1.21 56.32
CA ALA A 62 -14.83 1.39 55.99
C ALA A 62 -14.18 2.47 56.87
N GLU A 63 -14.89 3.55 57.19
CA GLU A 63 -14.39 4.60 58.09
C GLU A 63 -14.29 4.09 59.54
N LEU A 64 -15.21 3.25 59.98
CA LEU A 64 -15.19 2.63 61.31
C LEU A 64 -14.04 1.61 61.45
N LEU A 65 -13.83 0.76 60.44
CA LEU A 65 -12.71 -0.18 60.38
C LEU A 65 -11.36 0.54 60.23
N GLY A 66 -11.31 1.62 59.44
CA GLY A 66 -10.12 2.44 59.26
C GLY A 66 -9.64 3.09 60.56
N LYS A 67 -10.58 3.61 61.38
CA LYS A 67 -10.26 4.18 62.70
C LYS A 67 -9.80 3.12 63.71
N PHE A 68 -10.35 1.91 63.63
CA PHE A 68 -9.94 0.78 64.48
C PHE A 68 -8.53 0.28 64.12
N LEU A 69 -8.24 0.11 62.83
CA LEU A 69 -6.93 -0.34 62.35
C LEU A 69 -5.84 0.73 62.54
N SER A 70 -6.13 2.00 62.30
CA SER A 70 -5.16 3.09 62.52
C SER A 70 -4.76 3.24 64.00
N GLY A 71 -5.67 2.88 64.92
CA GLY A 71 -5.41 2.89 66.36
C GLY A 71 -4.46 1.78 66.81
N ILE A 72 -4.44 0.63 66.13
CA ILE A 72 -3.48 -0.47 66.39
C ILE A 72 -2.14 -0.17 65.70
N GLU A 73 -2.19 0.39 64.49
CA GLU A 73 -1.03 0.71 63.64
C GLU A 73 -0.09 1.73 64.30
N GLN A 74 -0.62 2.77 64.96
CA GLN A 74 0.19 3.80 65.64
C GLN A 74 1.09 3.27 66.78
N TYR A 75 0.75 2.12 67.38
CA TYR A 75 1.51 1.56 68.50
C TYR A 75 2.49 0.45 68.09
N VAL A 76 2.23 -0.28 66.99
CA VAL A 76 3.07 -1.40 66.54
C VAL A 76 4.13 -0.96 65.53
N GLU A 77 3.81 0.03 64.70
CA GLU A 77 4.63 0.44 63.56
C GLU A 77 6.04 0.95 63.88
N PRO A 78 6.29 1.74 64.95
CA PRO A 78 7.63 2.25 65.26
C PRO A 78 8.64 1.14 65.63
N VAL A 79 8.13 -0.02 66.06
CA VAL A 79 8.96 -1.12 66.58
C VAL A 79 9.28 -2.14 65.49
N VAL A 80 8.33 -2.46 64.61
CA VAL A 80 8.45 -3.58 63.67
C VAL A 80 8.87 -3.14 62.26
N ALA A 81 8.43 -1.96 61.80
CA ALA A 81 8.63 -1.53 60.41
C ALA A 81 10.11 -1.38 59.98
N PRO A 82 11.05 -0.84 60.79
CA PRO A 82 12.46 -0.73 60.40
C PRO A 82 13.13 -2.08 60.15
N SER A 83 12.79 -3.08 60.95
CA SER A 83 13.35 -4.43 60.82
C SER A 83 12.82 -5.13 59.57
N LEU A 84 11.52 -5.02 59.29
CA LEU A 84 10.91 -5.58 58.08
C LEU A 84 11.43 -4.91 56.80
N ALA A 85 11.64 -3.59 56.80
CA ALA A 85 12.19 -2.87 55.65
C ALA A 85 13.60 -3.36 55.32
N LYS A 86 14.43 -3.54 56.34
CA LYS A 86 15.81 -4.02 56.17
C LYS A 86 15.87 -5.47 55.69
N LEU A 87 14.99 -6.33 56.19
CA LEU A 87 14.87 -7.73 55.77
C LEU A 87 14.38 -7.82 54.31
N ALA A 88 13.28 -7.18 53.97
CA ALA A 88 12.75 -7.15 52.61
C ALA A 88 13.74 -6.53 51.61
N GLY A 89 14.48 -5.51 52.03
CA GLY A 89 15.50 -4.88 51.20
C GLY A 89 16.70 -5.80 50.95
N HIS A 90 17.14 -6.54 51.96
CA HIS A 90 18.21 -7.53 51.80
C HIS A 90 17.80 -8.68 50.87
N LEU A 91 16.56 -9.18 50.99
CA LEU A 91 16.05 -10.29 50.19
C LEU A 91 15.99 -9.96 48.69
N ILE A 92 15.66 -8.71 48.36
CA ILE A 92 15.50 -8.22 46.98
C ILE A 92 16.79 -7.56 46.46
N GLY A 93 17.79 -7.37 47.32
CA GLY A 93 19.06 -6.71 46.97
C GLY A 93 18.94 -5.21 46.73
N VAL A 94 17.95 -4.54 47.34
CA VAL A 94 17.67 -3.11 47.19
C VAL A 94 17.47 -2.50 48.59
N ASP A 95 18.08 -1.36 48.89
CA ASP A 95 17.85 -0.68 50.16
C ASP A 95 16.39 -0.16 50.24
N LEU A 96 15.53 -0.86 50.98
CA LEU A 96 14.15 -0.44 51.23
C LEU A 96 14.06 0.35 52.53
N SER A 97 13.48 1.55 52.47
CA SER A 97 13.18 2.34 53.66
C SER A 97 11.80 1.97 54.23
N THR A 98 11.57 2.28 55.52
CA THR A 98 10.24 2.17 56.14
C THR A 98 9.20 3.01 55.41
N SER A 99 9.62 4.12 54.80
CA SER A 99 8.75 4.97 54.00
C SER A 99 8.35 4.33 52.67
N ASP A 100 9.18 3.46 52.10
CA ASP A 100 8.87 2.72 50.87
C ASP A 100 7.88 1.58 51.13
N LEU A 101 8.03 0.89 52.28
CA LEU A 101 7.04 -0.07 52.76
C LEU A 101 5.68 0.60 53.02
N ARG A 102 5.67 1.74 53.74
CA ARG A 102 4.45 2.53 53.95
C ARG A 102 3.79 2.95 52.64
N ARG A 103 4.59 3.46 51.70
CA ARG A 103 4.09 3.90 50.39
C ARG A 103 3.50 2.72 49.62
N SER A 104 4.17 1.56 49.66
CA SER A 104 3.69 0.32 49.04
C SER A 104 2.42 -0.24 49.68
N ALA A 105 2.17 0.02 50.96
CA ALA A 105 0.95 -0.40 51.64
C ALA A 105 -0.22 0.61 51.44
N ALA A 106 0.10 1.90 51.32
CA ALA A 106 -0.88 2.98 51.17
C ALA A 106 -1.34 3.20 49.72
N SER A 107 -0.51 2.89 48.72
CA SER A 107 -0.91 3.01 47.31
C SER A 107 -1.54 1.70 46.83
N GLY A 108 -2.85 1.72 46.57
CA GLY A 108 -3.57 0.61 45.91
C GLY A 108 -3.12 0.33 44.46
N GLY A 109 -2.00 0.89 44.01
CA GLY A 109 -1.35 0.69 42.72
C GLY A 109 0.16 0.76 42.87
N GLU A 110 0.84 -0.13 42.12
CA GLU A 110 2.31 -0.30 42.00
C GLU A 110 3.10 -0.06 43.30
N GLY A 111 3.02 -1.02 44.21
CA GLY A 111 3.84 -1.03 45.40
C GLY A 111 5.34 -1.07 45.06
N ALA A 112 6.15 -0.30 45.76
CA ALA A 112 7.61 -0.20 45.57
C ALA A 112 8.32 -1.58 45.56
N ILE A 113 7.77 -2.55 46.30
CA ILE A 113 8.24 -3.94 46.32
C ILE A 113 7.98 -4.63 44.98
N GLY A 114 6.77 -4.45 44.41
CA GLY A 114 6.40 -5.01 43.11
C GLY A 114 7.24 -4.45 41.98
N ASP A 115 7.52 -3.14 42.00
CA ASP A 115 8.42 -2.50 41.03
C ASP A 115 9.85 -3.05 41.16
N ALA A 116 10.40 -3.14 42.38
CA ALA A 116 11.73 -3.70 42.60
C ALA A 116 11.88 -5.15 42.12
N VAL A 117 10.91 -6.02 42.44
CA VAL A 117 10.90 -7.42 41.98
C VAL A 117 10.75 -7.51 40.45
N SER A 118 9.90 -6.67 39.85
CA SER A 118 9.73 -6.64 38.40
C SER A 118 11.01 -6.18 37.69
N ARG A 119 11.68 -5.12 38.17
CA ARG A 119 12.94 -4.64 37.62
C ARG A 119 14.05 -5.66 37.77
N MET A 120 14.11 -6.38 38.89
CA MET A 120 15.07 -7.48 39.06
C MET A 120 14.83 -8.60 38.03
N ALA A 121 13.57 -8.99 37.82
CA ALA A 121 13.21 -10.00 36.83
C ALA A 121 13.49 -9.54 35.39
N PHE A 122 13.21 -8.28 35.06
CA PHE A 122 13.49 -7.71 33.74
C PHE A 122 14.99 -7.49 33.51
N ASN A 123 15.75 -7.06 34.52
CA ASN A 123 17.20 -6.92 34.42
C ASN A 123 17.90 -8.27 34.28
N LEU A 124 17.38 -9.32 34.93
CA LEU A 124 17.86 -10.70 34.76
C LEU A 124 17.65 -11.20 33.32
N LEU A 125 16.56 -10.75 32.69
CA LEU A 125 16.13 -11.12 31.35
C LEU A 125 16.37 -9.98 30.35
N ALA A 126 17.24 -9.02 30.63
CA ALA A 126 17.59 -7.97 29.69
C ALA A 126 18.72 -8.49 28.81
N ALA A 127 18.42 -8.70 27.52
CA ALA A 127 19.47 -8.98 26.54
C ALA A 127 20.25 -7.69 26.23
N PRO A 128 21.56 -7.78 25.91
CA PRO A 128 22.26 -6.69 25.25
C PRO A 128 21.54 -6.34 23.94
N GLU A 129 21.41 -5.05 23.62
CA GLU A 129 20.81 -4.61 22.36
C GLU A 129 21.59 -5.19 21.16
N GLY A 130 20.95 -6.02 20.35
CA GLY A 130 21.57 -6.66 19.18
C GLY A 130 20.96 -8.01 18.80
N GLU A 131 21.47 -8.62 17.73
CA GLU A 131 21.10 -9.98 17.32
C GLU A 131 21.55 -11.00 18.38
N LEU A 132 20.65 -11.89 18.79
CA LEU A 132 20.97 -13.00 19.69
C LEU A 132 22.08 -13.86 19.08
N GLN A 133 23.13 -14.11 19.84
CA GLN A 133 24.23 -14.98 19.44
C GLN A 133 24.12 -16.34 20.16
N PRO A 134 24.56 -17.45 19.54
CA PRO A 134 24.72 -18.72 20.23
C PRO A 134 25.59 -18.56 21.48
N GLY A 135 25.13 -19.04 22.64
CA GLY A 135 25.88 -18.93 23.90
C GLY A 135 25.14 -19.46 25.12
N ASP A 136 25.87 -19.72 26.22
CA ASP A 136 25.34 -20.23 27.49
C ASP A 136 25.22 -19.16 28.60
N GLU A 137 25.54 -17.91 28.28
CA GLU A 137 25.58 -16.80 29.25
C GLU A 137 24.23 -16.53 29.90
N GLY A 138 23.13 -16.50 29.12
CA GLY A 138 21.78 -16.32 29.64
C GLY A 138 21.37 -17.45 30.60
N ALA A 139 21.73 -18.69 30.29
CA ALA A 139 21.46 -19.85 31.16
C ALA A 139 22.24 -19.79 32.47
N ARG A 140 23.52 -19.38 32.43
CA ARG A 140 24.33 -19.23 33.65
C ARG A 140 23.83 -18.10 34.54
N LYS A 141 23.47 -16.94 33.97
CA LYS A 141 22.89 -15.82 34.72
C LYS A 141 21.58 -16.23 35.38
N PHE A 142 20.68 -16.87 34.61
CA PHE A 142 19.39 -17.33 35.12
C PHE A 142 19.55 -18.35 36.27
N LEU A 143 20.38 -19.38 36.11
CA LEU A 143 20.62 -20.39 37.14
C LEU A 143 21.33 -19.80 38.38
N GLY A 144 22.28 -18.89 38.19
CA GLY A 144 22.99 -18.22 39.28
C GLY A 144 22.07 -17.40 40.17
N THR A 145 21.17 -16.61 39.56
CA THR A 145 20.19 -15.81 40.31
C THR A 145 19.14 -16.68 40.99
N MET A 146 18.67 -17.74 40.33
CA MET A 146 17.75 -18.70 40.97
C MET A 146 18.39 -19.36 42.20
N ALA A 147 19.67 -19.74 42.12
CA ALA A 147 20.40 -20.29 43.26
C ALA A 147 20.50 -19.25 44.40
N GLN A 148 20.85 -18.00 44.09
CA GLN A 148 20.97 -16.92 45.07
C GLN A 148 19.65 -16.63 45.81
N LEU A 149 18.52 -16.58 45.09
CA LEU A 149 17.20 -16.36 45.70
C LEU A 149 16.81 -17.50 46.65
N VAL A 150 17.10 -18.75 46.28
CA VAL A 150 16.83 -19.92 47.14
C VAL A 150 17.69 -19.87 48.40
N PHE A 151 18.98 -19.54 48.29
CA PHE A 151 19.87 -19.42 49.44
C PHE A 151 19.47 -18.28 50.39
N ASN A 152 19.09 -17.11 49.85
CA ASN A 152 18.66 -15.97 50.66
C ASN A 152 17.33 -16.25 51.37
N GLY A 153 16.35 -16.82 50.66
CA GLY A 153 15.07 -17.20 51.27
C GLY A 153 15.22 -18.24 52.38
N TRP A 154 16.10 -19.23 52.21
CA TRP A 154 16.42 -20.20 53.26
C TRP A 154 17.07 -19.53 54.48
N PHE A 155 18.12 -18.72 54.27
CA PHE A 155 18.84 -18.06 55.34
C PHE A 155 17.95 -17.15 56.19
N GLU A 156 17.07 -16.39 55.54
CA GLU A 156 16.17 -15.46 56.23
C GLU A 156 15.06 -16.16 56.99
N ALA A 157 14.50 -17.25 56.46
CA ALA A 157 13.54 -18.08 57.19
C ALA A 157 14.18 -18.63 58.48
N THR A 158 15.42 -19.15 58.39
CA THR A 158 16.18 -19.64 59.53
C THR A 158 16.57 -18.52 60.51
N ALA A 159 16.94 -17.33 60.01
CA ALA A 159 17.29 -16.18 60.85
C ALA A 159 16.06 -15.62 61.60
N PHE A 160 14.89 -15.57 60.95
CA PHE A 160 13.64 -15.15 61.56
C PHE A 160 13.16 -16.15 62.60
N GLU A 161 13.26 -17.45 62.31
CA GLU A 161 12.95 -18.53 63.26
C GLU A 161 13.79 -18.42 64.54
N MET A 162 15.10 -18.16 64.42
CA MET A 162 15.99 -17.88 65.56
C MET A 162 15.60 -16.63 66.35
N LEU A 163 15.12 -15.59 65.68
CA LEU A 163 14.77 -14.30 66.30
C LEU A 163 13.45 -14.41 67.08
N VAL A 164 12.48 -15.19 66.56
CA VAL A 164 11.22 -15.48 67.24
C VAL A 164 11.42 -16.41 68.44
N THR A 165 12.38 -17.35 68.40
CA THR A 165 12.70 -18.22 69.55
C THR A 165 13.28 -17.45 70.75
N LEU A 166 13.76 -16.22 70.57
CA LEU A 166 14.34 -15.38 71.62
C LEU A 166 13.30 -14.54 72.40
N LEU A 167 12.04 -14.49 71.95
CA LEU A 167 10.96 -13.76 72.61
C LEU A 167 9.92 -14.74 73.18
N PRO A 168 9.84 -14.95 74.51
CA PRO A 168 8.83 -15.81 75.12
C PRO A 168 7.43 -15.20 74.91
N ASP A 169 6.42 -16.03 74.59
CA ASP A 169 5.01 -15.70 74.32
C ASP A 169 4.63 -15.28 72.87
N MET A 170 5.47 -15.58 71.87
CA MET A 170 5.16 -15.30 70.45
C MET A 170 4.80 -16.54 69.60
N ASP A 171 4.29 -17.62 70.21
CA ASP A 171 3.95 -18.88 69.52
C ASP A 171 2.91 -18.75 68.37
N ASN A 172 2.16 -17.63 68.30
CA ASN A 172 1.19 -17.41 67.23
C ASN A 172 1.80 -16.84 65.91
N PHE A 173 3.10 -16.55 65.87
CA PHE A 173 3.76 -15.97 64.69
C PHE A 173 4.21 -16.99 63.63
N GLU A 174 4.08 -18.30 63.90
CA GLU A 174 4.32 -19.36 62.91
C GLU A 174 3.44 -19.17 61.66
N SER A 175 2.22 -18.66 61.84
CA SER A 175 1.29 -18.31 60.75
C SER A 175 1.77 -17.15 59.86
N VAL A 176 2.61 -16.25 60.38
CA VAL A 176 3.14 -15.09 59.63
C VAL A 176 4.31 -15.51 58.74
N ALA A 177 5.10 -16.49 59.16
CA ALA A 177 6.20 -17.03 58.35
C ALA A 177 5.69 -17.83 57.13
N GLU A 178 4.55 -18.52 57.25
CA GLU A 178 3.92 -19.26 56.14
C GLU A 178 3.06 -18.36 55.21
N LEU A 179 2.71 -17.16 55.67
CA LEU A 179 1.80 -16.24 54.97
C LEU A 179 2.23 -15.91 53.53
N PRO A 180 3.51 -15.62 53.22
CA PRO A 180 3.95 -15.28 51.86
C PRO A 180 3.82 -16.49 50.92
N GLN A 181 4.20 -17.68 51.38
CA GLN A 181 4.09 -18.93 50.62
C GLN A 181 2.62 -19.23 50.31
N ASN A 182 1.75 -19.07 51.31
CA ASN A 182 0.30 -19.30 51.17
C ASN A 182 -0.38 -18.23 50.31
N LEU A 183 0.04 -16.96 50.35
CA LEU A 183 -0.44 -15.89 49.46
C LEU A 183 -0.01 -16.10 48.00
N VAL A 184 1.26 -16.44 47.75
CA VAL A 184 1.77 -16.71 46.40
C VAL A 184 1.10 -17.94 45.78
N ASN A 185 0.86 -18.98 46.59
CA ASN A 185 0.19 -20.20 46.15
C ASN A 185 -1.33 -20.02 45.97
N SER A 186 -2.02 -19.29 46.86
CA SER A 186 -3.46 -19.07 46.78
C SER A 186 -3.88 -18.09 45.68
N LEU A 187 -3.07 -17.08 45.36
CA LEU A 187 -3.32 -16.13 44.27
C LEU A 187 -2.90 -16.65 42.89
N GLY A 188 -2.30 -17.85 42.81
CA GLY A 188 -1.85 -18.43 41.53
C GLY A 188 -0.72 -17.65 40.84
N LEU A 189 -0.08 -16.70 41.55
CA LEU A 189 0.94 -15.80 41.01
C LEU A 189 2.14 -16.55 40.44
N SER A 190 2.47 -17.74 40.98
CA SER A 190 3.52 -18.60 40.43
C SER A 190 3.23 -19.09 39.00
N ARG A 191 1.96 -19.40 38.68
CA ARG A 191 1.56 -19.85 37.32
C ARG A 191 1.47 -18.69 36.35
N LEU A 192 0.95 -17.54 36.80
CA LEU A 192 0.89 -16.33 35.99
C LEU A 192 2.29 -15.78 35.68
N GLY A 193 3.18 -15.76 36.67
CA GLY A 193 4.59 -15.38 36.49
C GLY A 193 5.33 -16.30 35.52
N ARG A 194 5.15 -17.63 35.62
CA ARG A 194 5.71 -18.57 34.63
C ARG A 194 5.19 -18.32 33.22
N THR A 195 3.90 -18.01 33.07
CA THR A 195 3.30 -17.78 31.75
C THR A 195 3.81 -16.47 31.14
N ALA A 196 3.91 -15.41 31.94
CA ALA A 196 4.40 -14.10 31.50
C ALA A 196 5.91 -14.12 31.16
N LEU A 197 6.72 -14.85 31.95
CA LEU A 197 8.17 -14.90 31.75
C LEU A 197 8.63 -15.99 30.77
N ARG A 198 7.77 -16.95 30.40
CA ARG A 198 8.12 -18.05 29.49
C ARG A 198 8.64 -17.59 28.13
N PRO A 199 8.05 -16.60 27.43
CA PRO A 199 8.58 -16.13 26.16
C PRO A 199 10.00 -15.55 26.31
N LEU A 200 10.25 -14.76 27.36
CA LEU A 200 11.56 -14.18 27.63
C LEU A 200 12.61 -15.24 27.96
N ALA A 201 12.29 -16.20 28.83
CA ALA A 201 13.19 -17.30 29.14
C ALA A 201 13.47 -18.20 27.92
N HIS A 202 12.47 -18.44 27.07
CA HIS A 202 12.67 -19.23 25.85
C HIS A 202 13.63 -18.50 24.90
N VAL A 203 13.35 -17.24 24.58
CA VAL A 203 14.12 -16.44 23.61
C VAL A 203 15.53 -16.12 24.09
N LEU A 204 15.71 -15.80 25.37
CA LEU A 204 16.98 -15.27 25.90
C LEU A 204 17.85 -16.31 26.61
N VAL A 205 17.27 -17.45 27.00
CA VAL A 205 18.00 -18.50 27.72
C VAL A 205 18.02 -19.81 26.93
N ALA A 206 16.86 -20.33 26.53
CA ALA A 206 16.78 -21.64 25.89
C ALA A 206 17.32 -21.62 24.45
N THR A 207 16.87 -20.67 23.62
CA THR A 207 17.22 -20.59 22.20
C THR A 207 18.74 -20.38 21.96
N PRO A 208 19.44 -19.45 22.64
CA PRO A 208 20.88 -19.27 22.45
C PRO A 208 21.70 -20.50 22.87
N LEU A 209 21.26 -21.18 23.94
CA LEU A 209 21.89 -22.41 24.42
C LEU A 209 21.67 -23.56 23.42
N GLU A 210 20.45 -23.69 22.88
CA GLU A 210 20.13 -24.65 21.83
C GLU A 210 20.97 -24.40 20.57
N TRP A 211 21.13 -23.14 20.15
CA TRP A 211 22.01 -22.79 19.03
C TRP A 211 23.47 -23.14 19.30
N GLU A 212 23.98 -22.90 20.51
CA GLU A 212 25.36 -23.27 20.86
C GLU A 212 25.54 -24.80 20.85
N LEU A 213 24.53 -25.55 21.33
CA LEU A 213 24.52 -27.00 21.27
C LEU A 213 24.45 -27.49 19.81
N HIS A 214 23.62 -26.90 18.96
CA HIS A 214 23.54 -27.22 17.53
C HIS A 214 24.84 -26.88 16.80
N LYS A 215 25.48 -25.75 17.12
CA LYS A 215 26.76 -25.36 16.52
C LYS A 215 27.89 -26.31 16.91
N ARG A 216 27.93 -26.71 18.18
CA ARG A 216 28.99 -27.55 18.75
C ARG A 216 28.82 -29.03 18.40
N HIS A 217 27.60 -29.53 18.40
CA HIS A 217 27.31 -30.96 18.25
C HIS A 217 26.66 -31.34 16.92
N ARG A 218 26.12 -30.37 16.17
CA ARG A 218 25.47 -30.55 14.85
C ARG A 218 24.57 -31.80 14.78
N PRO A 219 23.61 -31.95 15.71
CA PRO A 219 22.87 -33.21 15.85
C PRO A 219 21.88 -33.45 14.70
N THR A 220 21.57 -32.43 13.89
CA THR A 220 20.59 -32.51 12.80
C THR A 220 21.27 -32.94 11.50
N LEU A 221 20.98 -34.17 11.07
CA LEU A 221 21.32 -34.67 9.74
C LEU A 221 20.36 -34.09 8.68
N LEU A 222 20.80 -34.06 7.42
CA LEU A 222 19.90 -33.73 6.31
C LEU A 222 18.82 -34.81 6.18
N SER A 223 17.63 -34.43 5.72
CA SER A 223 16.60 -35.44 5.40
C SER A 223 17.06 -36.28 4.20
N ALA A 224 16.58 -37.51 4.07
CA ALA A 224 16.93 -38.37 2.93
C ALA A 224 16.64 -37.68 1.58
N GLY A 225 15.54 -36.92 1.49
CA GLY A 225 15.21 -36.14 0.30
C GLY A 225 16.18 -34.99 0.02
N ASP A 226 16.71 -34.34 1.06
CA ASP A 226 17.72 -33.28 0.92
C ASP A 226 19.08 -33.84 0.49
N VAL A 227 19.48 -35.00 1.03
CA VAL A 227 20.69 -35.72 0.62
C VAL A 227 20.62 -36.10 -0.86
N LEU A 228 19.49 -36.64 -1.33
CA LEU A 228 19.30 -36.98 -2.74
C LEU A 228 19.31 -35.75 -3.65
N ARG A 229 18.73 -34.62 -3.23
CA ARG A 229 18.79 -33.36 -3.99
C ARG A 229 20.21 -32.80 -4.04
N ALA A 230 20.95 -32.83 -2.94
CA ALA A 230 22.35 -32.42 -2.90
C ALA A 230 23.22 -33.27 -3.83
N PHE A 231 23.01 -34.59 -3.82
CA PHE A 231 23.66 -35.53 -4.74
C PHE A 231 23.37 -35.22 -6.21
N VAL A 232 22.09 -35.03 -6.59
CA VAL A 232 21.70 -34.71 -7.99
C VAL A 232 22.28 -33.37 -8.47
N ARG A 233 22.47 -32.40 -7.56
CA ARG A 233 23.14 -31.12 -7.87
C ARG A 233 24.67 -31.24 -7.98
N GLY A 234 25.25 -32.37 -7.58
CA GLY A 234 26.69 -32.58 -7.53
C GLY A 234 27.37 -32.00 -6.28
N ASP A 235 26.60 -31.62 -5.25
CA ASP A 235 27.14 -31.13 -3.97
C ASP A 235 27.74 -32.28 -3.15
N TYR A 236 27.20 -33.50 -3.31
CA TYR A 236 27.67 -34.73 -2.69
C TYR A 236 28.20 -35.69 -3.76
N THR A 237 29.31 -36.33 -3.47
CA THR A 237 29.74 -37.55 -4.16
C THR A 237 28.82 -38.73 -3.79
N ASN A 238 28.90 -39.82 -4.56
CA ASN A 238 28.13 -41.03 -4.28
C ASN A 238 28.42 -41.57 -2.87
N ASP A 239 29.69 -41.60 -2.47
CA ASP A 239 30.12 -42.10 -1.16
C ASP A 239 29.63 -41.22 -0.01
N GLU A 240 29.64 -39.88 -0.18
CA GLU A 240 29.14 -38.93 0.83
C GLU A 240 27.62 -39.03 0.99
N ALA A 241 26.88 -39.17 -0.10
CA ALA A 241 25.44 -39.37 -0.06
C ALA A 241 25.08 -40.73 0.57
N ALA A 242 25.83 -41.78 0.25
CA ALA A 242 25.70 -43.09 0.86
C ALA A 242 25.98 -43.04 2.38
N GLU A 243 27.03 -42.34 2.82
CA GLU A 243 27.36 -42.19 4.25
C GLU A 243 26.26 -41.44 5.01
N GLU A 244 25.73 -40.34 4.48
CA GLU A 244 24.63 -39.60 5.11
C GLU A 244 23.33 -40.43 5.15
N LEU A 245 23.00 -41.16 4.09
CA LEU A 245 21.87 -42.09 4.10
C LEU A 245 22.10 -43.27 5.07
N ALA A 246 23.34 -43.74 5.24
CA ALA A 246 23.68 -44.76 6.23
C ALA A 246 23.47 -44.25 7.66
N ARG A 247 23.83 -43.00 7.96
CA ARG A 247 23.56 -42.35 9.27
C ARG A 247 22.07 -42.21 9.56
N LEU A 248 21.23 -42.10 8.52
CA LEU A 248 19.77 -42.14 8.62
C LEU A 248 19.18 -43.57 8.72
N GLY A 249 20.02 -44.61 8.64
CA GLY A 249 19.62 -46.02 8.82
C GLY A 249 19.21 -46.76 7.55
N TYR A 250 19.51 -46.24 6.35
CA TYR A 250 19.27 -46.98 5.09
C TYR A 250 20.37 -48.02 4.83
N SER A 251 20.00 -49.22 4.36
CA SER A 251 20.96 -50.24 3.94
C SER A 251 21.57 -49.94 2.57
N ASP A 252 22.78 -50.44 2.29
CA ASP A 252 23.52 -50.19 1.04
C ASP A 252 22.69 -50.43 -0.23
N LYS A 253 21.90 -51.51 -0.24
CA LYS A 253 20.98 -51.81 -1.35
C LYS A 253 19.89 -50.75 -1.53
N ARG A 254 19.37 -50.19 -0.43
CA ARG A 254 18.37 -49.11 -0.48
C ARG A 254 19.01 -47.78 -0.88
N GLN A 255 20.25 -47.53 -0.45
CA GLN A 255 21.01 -46.35 -0.85
C GLN A 255 21.21 -46.32 -2.37
N ASP A 256 21.69 -47.41 -2.98
CA ASP A 256 21.87 -47.52 -4.44
C ASP A 256 20.56 -47.29 -5.22
N VAL A 257 19.44 -47.85 -4.73
CA VAL A 257 18.12 -47.64 -5.34
C VAL A 257 17.67 -46.18 -5.21
N LEU A 258 17.84 -45.56 -4.04
CA LEU A 258 17.46 -44.17 -3.82
C LEU A 258 18.29 -43.20 -4.68
N LEU A 259 19.60 -43.46 -4.82
CA LEU A 259 20.50 -42.66 -5.64
C LEU A 259 20.18 -42.78 -7.13
N LYS A 260 19.88 -44.00 -7.61
CA LYS A 260 19.45 -44.21 -9.01
C LYS A 260 18.11 -43.54 -9.30
N ASN A 261 17.14 -43.64 -8.38
CA ASN A 261 15.83 -43.01 -8.51
C ASN A 261 15.86 -41.48 -8.37
N ALA A 262 16.95 -40.91 -7.83
CA ALA A 262 17.07 -39.46 -7.71
C ALA A 262 17.31 -38.77 -9.06
N PHE A 263 17.88 -39.48 -10.05
CA PHE A 263 18.01 -38.95 -11.40
C PHE A 263 16.66 -38.94 -12.11
N LYS A 264 16.37 -37.83 -12.78
CA LYS A 264 15.15 -37.70 -13.59
C LYS A 264 15.34 -38.47 -14.89
N ASN A 265 14.54 -39.51 -15.11
CA ASN A 265 14.49 -40.19 -16.40
C ASN A 265 13.91 -39.24 -17.46
N ILE A 266 14.45 -39.29 -18.68
CA ILE A 266 13.86 -38.56 -19.82
C ILE A 266 12.50 -39.22 -20.11
N SER A 267 11.45 -38.40 -20.25
CA SER A 267 10.11 -38.94 -20.52
C SER A 267 10.10 -39.74 -21.82
N LEU A 268 9.16 -40.68 -21.96
CA LEU A 268 8.99 -41.41 -23.21
C LEU A 268 8.81 -40.46 -24.40
N ASP A 269 7.97 -39.43 -24.26
CA ASP A 269 7.70 -38.46 -25.33
C ASP A 269 8.97 -37.68 -25.73
N ASP A 270 9.75 -37.20 -24.76
CA ASP A 270 11.02 -36.51 -25.01
C ASP A 270 12.04 -37.46 -25.65
N SER A 271 12.10 -38.71 -25.20
CA SER A 271 12.97 -39.74 -25.77
C SER A 271 12.60 -40.01 -27.25
N LEU A 272 11.31 -40.02 -27.59
CA LEU A 272 10.83 -40.13 -28.98
C LEU A 272 11.14 -38.89 -29.81
N VAL A 273 11.09 -37.69 -29.22
CA VAL A 273 11.55 -36.45 -29.88
C VAL A 273 13.04 -36.56 -30.20
N LEU A 274 13.87 -36.87 -29.21
CA LEU A 274 15.32 -37.01 -29.36
C LEU A 274 15.69 -38.10 -30.38
N MET A 275 14.96 -39.22 -30.38
CA MET A 275 15.15 -40.30 -31.35
C MET A 275 14.87 -39.83 -32.78
N ARG A 276 13.80 -39.05 -33.00
CA ARG A 276 13.45 -38.50 -34.32
C ARG A 276 14.46 -37.50 -34.84
N HIS A 277 15.05 -36.71 -33.95
CA HIS A 277 16.14 -35.80 -34.30
C HIS A 277 17.49 -36.50 -34.42
N GLY A 278 17.55 -37.83 -34.25
CA GLY A 278 18.78 -38.62 -34.34
C GLY A 278 19.78 -38.35 -33.22
N VAL A 279 19.34 -37.75 -32.11
CA VAL A 279 20.17 -37.43 -30.95
C VAL A 279 20.45 -38.69 -30.12
N ILE A 280 19.44 -39.54 -29.98
CA ILE A 280 19.56 -40.87 -29.38
C ILE A 280 19.07 -41.92 -30.37
N ASP A 281 19.59 -43.14 -30.27
CA ASP A 281 19.12 -44.23 -31.11
C ASP A 281 17.95 -44.98 -30.48
N ARG A 282 17.31 -45.83 -31.28
CA ARG A 282 16.17 -46.66 -30.84
C ARG A 282 16.55 -47.61 -29.70
N ALA A 283 17.79 -48.10 -29.67
CA ALA A 283 18.24 -49.06 -28.66
C ALA A 283 18.30 -48.39 -27.28
N LEU A 284 18.78 -47.14 -27.21
CA LEU A 284 18.83 -46.37 -25.98
C LEU A 284 17.44 -46.08 -25.43
N VAL A 285 16.45 -45.76 -26.27
CA VAL A 285 15.05 -45.58 -25.82
C VAL A 285 14.51 -46.86 -25.18
N LEU A 286 14.81 -48.03 -25.75
CA LEU A 286 14.42 -49.32 -25.17
C LEU A 286 15.12 -49.59 -23.84
N GLU A 287 16.41 -49.26 -23.71
CA GLU A 287 17.14 -49.37 -22.43
C GLU A 287 16.55 -48.46 -21.35
N MET A 288 16.16 -47.24 -21.73
CA MET A 288 15.52 -46.28 -20.83
C MET A 288 14.14 -46.78 -20.35
N LEU A 289 13.31 -47.31 -21.25
CA LEU A 289 12.05 -47.94 -20.88
C LEU A 289 12.28 -49.15 -19.95
N LYS A 290 13.34 -49.93 -20.17
CA LYS A 290 13.69 -51.02 -19.25
C LYS A 290 14.12 -50.53 -17.87
N ALA A 291 14.82 -49.40 -17.81
CA ALA A 291 15.17 -48.75 -16.55
C ALA A 291 13.94 -48.21 -15.79
N GLU A 292 12.87 -47.88 -16.50
CA GLU A 292 11.56 -47.52 -15.92
C GLU A 292 10.72 -48.73 -15.47
N GLY A 293 11.19 -49.95 -15.73
CA GLY A 293 10.55 -51.19 -15.27
C GLY A 293 9.71 -51.90 -16.33
N TYR A 294 9.75 -51.47 -17.60
CA TYR A 294 9.16 -52.24 -18.69
C TYR A 294 10.05 -53.42 -19.06
N ASP A 295 9.47 -54.60 -19.33
CA ASP A 295 10.26 -55.68 -19.95
C ASP A 295 10.55 -55.36 -21.43
N GLU A 296 11.53 -56.04 -22.03
CA GLU A 296 11.98 -55.79 -23.41
C GLU A 296 10.83 -55.84 -24.43
N SER A 297 9.92 -56.81 -24.31
CA SER A 297 8.81 -56.97 -25.25
C SER A 297 7.81 -55.83 -25.09
N VAL A 298 7.48 -55.47 -23.84
CA VAL A 298 6.57 -54.35 -23.57
C VAL A 298 7.19 -53.02 -24.00
N ALA A 299 8.48 -52.79 -23.76
CA ALA A 299 9.18 -51.58 -24.21
C ALA A 299 9.10 -51.40 -25.73
N GLN A 300 9.29 -52.48 -26.51
CA GLN A 300 9.12 -52.45 -27.96
C GLN A 300 7.70 -52.12 -28.40
N HIS A 301 6.69 -52.71 -27.75
CA HIS A 301 5.29 -52.43 -28.06
C HIS A 301 4.87 -51.01 -27.68
N VAL A 302 5.33 -50.49 -26.54
CA VAL A 302 5.09 -49.11 -26.11
C VAL A 302 5.67 -48.12 -27.10
N LEU A 303 6.90 -48.37 -27.56
CA LEU A 303 7.55 -47.56 -28.59
C LEU A 303 6.76 -47.57 -29.91
N ILE A 304 6.36 -48.74 -30.40
CA ILE A 304 5.54 -48.89 -31.62
C ILE A 304 4.18 -48.20 -31.45
N ALA A 305 3.53 -48.36 -30.31
CA ALA A 305 2.24 -47.74 -30.01
C ALA A 305 2.34 -46.20 -30.00
N ALA A 306 3.44 -45.66 -29.46
CA ALA A 306 3.67 -44.21 -29.45
C ALA A 306 3.96 -43.66 -30.87
N GLU A 307 4.74 -44.37 -31.68
CA GLU A 307 4.95 -44.04 -33.10
C GLU A 307 3.62 -44.07 -33.88
N ALA A 308 2.81 -45.12 -33.67
CA ALA A 308 1.51 -45.28 -34.30
C ALA A 308 0.51 -44.18 -33.89
N LYS A 309 0.42 -43.87 -32.59
CA LYS A 309 -0.47 -42.80 -32.07
C LYS A 309 -0.15 -41.45 -32.69
N ARG A 310 1.13 -41.15 -32.90
CA ARG A 310 1.55 -39.93 -33.58
C ARG A 310 1.09 -39.91 -35.04
N GLN A 311 1.27 -41.02 -35.75
CA GLN A 311 0.83 -41.13 -37.14
C GLN A 311 -0.69 -40.92 -37.24
N THR A 312 -1.47 -41.58 -36.38
CA THR A 312 -2.93 -41.39 -36.29
C THR A 312 -3.31 -39.93 -36.03
N SER A 313 -2.59 -39.22 -35.15
CA SER A 313 -2.88 -37.80 -34.89
C SER A 313 -2.62 -36.90 -36.09
N ILE A 314 -1.60 -37.20 -36.92
CA ILE A 314 -1.34 -36.47 -38.17
C ILE A 314 -2.49 -36.72 -39.16
N ASP A 315 -2.92 -37.98 -39.26
CA ASP A 315 -3.97 -38.39 -40.17
C ASP A 315 -5.34 -37.80 -39.76
N ASP A 316 -5.70 -37.83 -38.47
CA ASP A 316 -6.93 -37.23 -37.94
C ASP A 316 -7.01 -35.71 -38.20
N ASN A 317 -5.88 -35.01 -38.03
CA ASN A 317 -5.79 -33.58 -38.32
C ASN A 317 -5.99 -33.28 -39.81
N ALA A 318 -5.40 -34.09 -40.69
CA ALA A 318 -5.59 -33.97 -42.14
C ALA A 318 -7.06 -34.21 -42.52
N ILE A 319 -7.70 -35.23 -41.96
CA ILE A 319 -9.12 -35.56 -42.21
C ILE A 319 -10.04 -34.43 -41.75
N GLY A 320 -9.82 -33.89 -40.55
CA GLY A 320 -10.61 -32.77 -40.03
C GLY A 320 -10.52 -31.53 -40.93
N ALA A 321 -9.34 -31.25 -41.49
CA ALA A 321 -9.15 -30.17 -42.45
C ALA A 321 -9.88 -30.43 -43.78
N LEU A 322 -9.75 -31.63 -44.34
CA LEU A 322 -10.42 -32.03 -45.59
C LEU A 322 -11.95 -32.01 -45.46
N THR A 323 -12.48 -32.49 -44.33
CA THR A 323 -13.92 -32.51 -44.06
C THR A 323 -14.48 -31.08 -44.00
N ARG A 324 -13.79 -30.16 -43.31
CA ARG A 324 -14.20 -28.75 -43.24
C ARG A 324 -14.19 -28.09 -44.63
N ALA A 325 -13.14 -28.32 -45.42
CA ALA A 325 -13.06 -27.80 -46.78
C ALA A 325 -14.24 -28.31 -47.65
N TYR A 326 -14.62 -29.58 -47.50
CA TYR A 326 -15.76 -30.14 -48.22
C TYR A 326 -17.11 -29.55 -47.76
N VAL A 327 -17.33 -29.41 -46.45
CA VAL A 327 -18.57 -28.84 -45.87
C VAL A 327 -18.76 -27.38 -46.26
N ASN A 328 -17.67 -26.61 -46.37
CA ASN A 328 -17.66 -25.23 -46.84
C ASN A 328 -17.77 -25.10 -48.36
N ARG A 329 -17.78 -26.22 -49.09
CA ARG A 329 -17.82 -26.29 -50.56
C ARG A 329 -16.54 -25.79 -51.25
N ASP A 330 -15.40 -25.77 -50.56
CA ASP A 330 -14.08 -25.40 -51.12
C ASP A 330 -13.48 -26.53 -51.97
N ILE A 331 -13.85 -27.78 -51.66
CA ILE A 331 -13.52 -28.96 -52.47
C ILE A 331 -14.80 -29.74 -52.83
N ASP A 332 -14.76 -30.44 -53.95
CA ASP A 332 -15.83 -31.35 -54.37
C ASP A 332 -15.66 -32.74 -53.76
N GLU A 333 -16.63 -33.61 -54.00
CA GLU A 333 -16.66 -34.98 -53.44
C GLU A 333 -15.48 -35.81 -53.93
N HIS A 334 -15.11 -35.64 -55.20
CA HIS A 334 -13.95 -36.29 -55.79
C HIS A 334 -12.63 -35.82 -55.16
N GLY A 335 -12.51 -34.51 -54.89
CA GLY A 335 -11.38 -33.92 -54.18
C GLY A 335 -11.27 -34.43 -52.74
N LEU A 336 -12.39 -34.55 -52.02
CA LEU A 336 -12.41 -35.13 -50.67
C LEU A 336 -11.87 -36.58 -50.69
N ARG A 337 -12.36 -37.41 -51.61
CA ARG A 337 -11.97 -38.82 -51.69
C ARG A 337 -10.53 -39.04 -52.14
N THR A 338 -10.04 -38.21 -53.07
CA THR A 338 -8.67 -38.34 -53.62
C THR A 338 -7.60 -37.89 -52.62
N LEU A 339 -7.94 -36.97 -51.71
CA LEU A 339 -7.00 -36.41 -50.74
C LEU A 339 -6.94 -37.21 -49.43
N PHE A 340 -7.80 -38.21 -49.23
CA PHE A 340 -7.66 -39.12 -48.08
C PHE A 340 -6.41 -40.00 -48.21
N PRO A 341 -5.63 -40.19 -47.13
CA PRO A 341 -4.46 -41.07 -47.16
C PRO A 341 -4.87 -42.51 -47.50
N PRO A 342 -4.36 -43.11 -48.59
CA PRO A 342 -4.84 -44.39 -49.13
C PRO A 342 -4.49 -45.62 -48.28
N ASN A 343 -3.67 -45.44 -47.24
CA ASN A 343 -3.07 -46.50 -46.44
C ASN A 343 -3.51 -46.51 -44.97
N VAL A 344 -4.37 -45.56 -44.55
CA VAL A 344 -4.69 -45.38 -43.12
C VAL A 344 -6.04 -45.96 -42.75
N TYR A 345 -7.00 -46.00 -43.67
CA TYR A 345 -8.39 -46.39 -43.37
C TYR A 345 -8.89 -47.48 -44.30
N SER A 346 -9.77 -48.31 -43.77
CA SER A 346 -10.53 -49.26 -44.58
C SER A 346 -11.54 -48.53 -45.47
N ASP A 347 -11.94 -49.16 -46.59
CA ASP A 347 -12.97 -48.61 -47.48
C ASP A 347 -14.26 -48.26 -46.71
N LEU A 348 -14.60 -49.04 -45.67
CA LEU A 348 -15.76 -48.81 -44.82
C LEU A 348 -15.65 -47.51 -43.99
N GLU A 349 -14.47 -47.22 -43.46
CA GLU A 349 -14.22 -46.00 -42.68
C GLU A 349 -14.22 -44.77 -43.59
N LEU A 350 -13.63 -44.87 -44.79
CA LEU A 350 -13.67 -43.81 -45.80
C LEU A 350 -15.11 -43.49 -46.20
N ASP A 351 -15.92 -44.50 -46.50
CA ASP A 351 -17.34 -44.33 -46.83
C ASP A 351 -18.12 -43.70 -45.66
N THR A 352 -17.75 -44.02 -44.41
CA THR A 352 -18.36 -43.43 -43.21
C THR A 352 -18.03 -41.95 -43.09
N PHE A 353 -16.76 -41.56 -43.27
CA PHE A 353 -16.35 -40.15 -43.25
C PHE A 353 -16.97 -39.36 -44.40
N GLU A 354 -17.03 -39.95 -45.59
CA GLU A 354 -17.67 -39.32 -46.76
C GLU A 354 -19.17 -39.10 -46.51
N THR A 355 -19.87 -40.09 -45.96
CA THR A 355 -21.29 -39.98 -45.60
C THR A 355 -21.51 -38.91 -44.54
N GLN A 356 -20.67 -38.87 -43.51
CA GLN A 356 -20.73 -37.84 -42.46
C GLN A 356 -20.50 -36.44 -43.05
N ALA A 357 -19.50 -36.28 -43.93
CA ALA A 357 -19.18 -35.02 -44.57
C ALA A 357 -20.31 -34.53 -45.50
N ARG A 358 -20.95 -35.44 -46.26
CA ARG A 358 -22.15 -35.15 -47.07
C ARG A 358 -23.31 -34.68 -46.20
N LEU A 359 -23.61 -35.41 -45.13
CA LEU A 359 -24.66 -35.04 -44.18
C LEU A 359 -24.39 -33.66 -43.56
N GLN A 360 -23.15 -33.38 -43.15
CA GLN A 360 -22.77 -32.07 -42.62
C GLN A 360 -22.92 -30.95 -43.65
N ARG A 361 -22.54 -31.19 -44.91
CA ARG A 361 -22.67 -30.23 -46.02
C ARG A 361 -24.13 -29.93 -46.35
N ASP A 362 -24.99 -30.95 -46.33
CA ASP A 362 -26.42 -30.82 -46.60
C ASP A 362 -27.16 -30.15 -45.43
N LEU A 363 -26.72 -30.38 -44.19
CA LEU A 363 -27.21 -29.68 -43.00
C LEU A 363 -26.69 -28.23 -42.91
N ASN A 364 -25.55 -27.92 -43.55
CA ASN A 364 -24.97 -26.58 -43.59
C ASN A 364 -25.61 -25.69 -44.68
N VAL A 365 -26.93 -25.78 -44.87
CA VAL A 365 -27.71 -24.81 -45.66
C VAL A 365 -28.22 -23.74 -44.72
N ARG A 366 -27.65 -22.54 -44.80
CA ARG A 366 -28.10 -21.39 -44.00
C ARG A 366 -29.36 -20.79 -44.61
N HIS A 367 -30.50 -20.99 -43.94
CA HIS A 367 -31.74 -20.27 -44.23
C HIS A 367 -31.84 -18.97 -43.43
N LEU A 368 -32.67 -18.03 -43.88
CA LEU A 368 -33.00 -16.83 -43.08
C LEU A 368 -33.69 -17.27 -41.78
N SER A 369 -33.31 -16.66 -40.66
CA SER A 369 -33.94 -16.95 -39.36
C SER A 369 -35.39 -16.47 -39.30
N GLU A 370 -36.20 -16.99 -38.37
CA GLU A 370 -37.58 -16.53 -38.14
C GLU A 370 -37.64 -15.01 -37.97
N GLY A 371 -36.72 -14.46 -37.18
CA GLY A 371 -36.62 -13.03 -36.94
C GLY A 371 -36.22 -12.23 -38.18
N ASP A 372 -35.37 -12.77 -39.05
CA ASP A 372 -35.01 -12.10 -40.31
C ASP A 372 -36.19 -12.08 -41.29
N VAL A 373 -36.94 -13.19 -41.38
CA VAL A 373 -38.12 -13.26 -42.25
C VAL A 373 -39.26 -12.40 -41.71
N ARG A 374 -39.49 -12.39 -40.39
CA ARG A 374 -40.46 -11.49 -39.76
C ARG A 374 -40.11 -10.03 -39.98
N ARG A 375 -38.85 -9.63 -39.74
CA ARG A 375 -38.38 -8.28 -40.04
C ARG A 375 -38.55 -7.91 -41.52
N ALA A 376 -38.24 -8.84 -42.43
CA ALA A 376 -38.45 -8.61 -43.85
C ALA A 376 -39.94 -8.39 -44.20
N VAL A 377 -40.87 -9.02 -43.49
CA VAL A 377 -42.32 -8.76 -43.63
C VAL A 377 -42.74 -7.46 -42.96
N GLU A 378 -42.25 -7.14 -41.76
CA GLU A 378 -42.46 -5.85 -41.07
C GLU A 378 -42.04 -4.67 -41.95
N PHE A 379 -40.89 -4.77 -42.61
CA PHE A 379 -40.39 -3.78 -43.56
C PHE A 379 -41.01 -3.87 -44.96
N ALA A 380 -42.00 -4.75 -45.18
CA ALA A 380 -42.65 -4.99 -46.47
C ALA A 380 -41.70 -5.36 -47.63
N VAL A 381 -40.51 -5.91 -47.31
CA VAL A 381 -39.54 -6.42 -48.29
C VAL A 381 -40.04 -7.71 -48.94
N VAL A 382 -40.72 -8.54 -48.16
CA VAL A 382 -41.38 -9.77 -48.64
C VAL A 382 -42.84 -9.81 -48.15
N PRO A 383 -43.77 -10.43 -48.89
CA PRO A 383 -45.16 -10.51 -48.48
C PRO A 383 -45.35 -11.49 -47.31
N MET A 384 -46.44 -11.36 -46.55
CA MET A 384 -46.80 -12.30 -45.46
C MET A 384 -46.87 -13.77 -45.94
N ALA A 385 -47.24 -14.00 -47.21
CA ALA A 385 -47.22 -15.33 -47.82
C ALA A 385 -45.82 -15.99 -47.81
N TYR A 386 -44.75 -15.20 -47.88
CA TYR A 386 -43.38 -15.69 -47.79
C TYR A 386 -43.05 -16.20 -46.38
N TYR A 387 -43.53 -15.52 -45.33
CA TYR A 387 -43.39 -15.99 -43.95
C TYR A 387 -44.14 -17.31 -43.72
N ARG A 388 -45.34 -17.45 -44.29
CA ARG A 388 -46.07 -18.73 -44.28
C ARG A 388 -45.30 -19.86 -44.98
N GLY A 389 -44.71 -19.58 -46.14
CA GLY A 389 -43.86 -20.55 -46.87
C GLY A 389 -42.56 -20.89 -46.13
N TRP A 390 -41.97 -19.95 -45.39
CA TRP A 390 -40.86 -20.21 -44.49
C TRP A 390 -41.27 -21.16 -43.36
N MET A 391 -42.38 -20.90 -42.67
CA MET A 391 -42.87 -21.76 -41.59
C MET A 391 -43.21 -23.19 -42.07
N GLU A 392 -43.70 -23.33 -43.30
CA GLU A 392 -43.96 -24.64 -43.92
C GLU A 392 -42.68 -25.44 -44.14
N ARG A 393 -41.62 -24.79 -44.62
CA ARG A 393 -40.33 -25.42 -44.82
C ARG A 393 -39.68 -25.85 -43.51
N GLU A 394 -39.82 -25.06 -42.45
CA GLU A 394 -39.34 -25.40 -41.10
C GLU A 394 -40.22 -26.46 -40.40
N GLY A 395 -41.23 -27.01 -41.09
CA GLY A 395 -42.06 -28.11 -40.60
C GLY A 395 -43.08 -27.71 -39.54
N ILE A 396 -43.43 -26.43 -39.43
CA ILE A 396 -44.43 -25.96 -38.45
C ILE A 396 -45.83 -26.49 -38.85
N PRO A 397 -46.57 -27.14 -37.94
CA PRO A 397 -47.90 -27.67 -38.23
C PRO A 397 -48.87 -26.60 -38.77
N PRO A 398 -49.80 -26.95 -39.67
CA PRO A 398 -50.72 -25.98 -40.29
C PRO A 398 -51.47 -25.09 -39.28
N GLU A 399 -51.95 -25.66 -38.18
CA GLU A 399 -52.68 -24.93 -37.14
C GLU A 399 -51.78 -23.91 -36.41
N GLU A 400 -50.53 -24.29 -36.13
CA GLU A 400 -49.56 -23.40 -35.49
C GLU A 400 -49.10 -22.28 -36.45
N ARG A 401 -49.04 -22.54 -37.76
CA ARG A 401 -48.75 -21.51 -38.78
C ARG A 401 -49.81 -20.42 -38.78
N ASP A 402 -51.09 -20.79 -38.75
CA ASP A 402 -52.20 -19.84 -38.72
C ASP A 402 -52.18 -19.02 -37.41
N ILE A 403 -51.92 -19.68 -36.27
CA ILE A 403 -51.78 -19.00 -34.97
C ILE A 403 -50.62 -18.01 -34.99
N LYS A 404 -49.43 -18.42 -35.45
CA LYS A 404 -48.25 -17.55 -35.54
C LYS A 404 -48.46 -16.39 -36.51
N GLU A 405 -49.11 -16.61 -37.64
CA GLU A 405 -49.43 -15.55 -38.60
C GLU A 405 -50.44 -14.55 -38.01
N LEU A 406 -51.47 -15.02 -37.31
CA LEU A 406 -52.46 -14.15 -36.64
C LEU A 406 -51.84 -13.35 -35.50
N LEU A 407 -50.98 -13.96 -34.68
CA LEU A 407 -50.22 -13.27 -33.65
C LEU A 407 -49.34 -12.17 -34.26
N PHE A 408 -48.64 -12.48 -35.35
CA PHE A 408 -47.78 -11.51 -36.00
C PHE A 408 -48.57 -10.35 -36.65
N ARG A 409 -49.73 -10.64 -37.25
CA ARG A 409 -50.67 -9.61 -37.75
C ARG A 409 -51.20 -8.73 -36.60
N ALA A 410 -51.50 -9.33 -35.45
CA ALA A 410 -51.95 -8.59 -34.27
C ALA A 410 -50.84 -7.69 -33.70
N GLU A 411 -49.59 -8.15 -33.73
CA GLU A 411 -48.41 -7.35 -33.35
C GLU A 411 -48.21 -6.15 -34.29
N LEU A 412 -48.27 -6.36 -35.62
CA LEU A 412 -48.19 -5.28 -36.62
C LEU A 412 -49.30 -4.22 -36.44
N GLN A 413 -50.50 -4.66 -36.07
CA GLN A 413 -51.62 -3.75 -35.81
C GLN A 413 -51.44 -3.00 -34.48
N LYS A 414 -50.98 -3.69 -33.43
CA LYS A 414 -50.70 -3.11 -32.11
C LYS A 414 -49.58 -2.07 -32.17
N GLU A 415 -48.54 -2.29 -32.97
CA GLU A 415 -47.47 -1.30 -33.16
C GLU A 415 -47.97 -0.02 -33.83
N ARG A 416 -48.84 -0.14 -34.85
CA ARG A 416 -49.49 1.02 -35.49
C ARG A 416 -50.37 1.82 -34.53
N ASP A 417 -51.09 1.12 -33.63
CA ASP A 417 -51.95 1.76 -32.63
C ASP A 417 -51.13 2.40 -31.49
N ILE A 418 -50.00 1.79 -31.10
CA ILE A 418 -49.05 2.35 -30.11
C ILE A 418 -48.31 3.56 -30.66
N GLU A 419 -47.91 3.55 -31.93
CA GLU A 419 -47.21 4.67 -32.56
C GLU A 419 -48.10 5.93 -32.60
N LYS A 420 -49.38 5.75 -32.93
CA LYS A 420 -50.38 6.82 -32.89
C LYS A 420 -50.58 7.40 -31.48
N ALA A 421 -50.69 6.52 -30.47
CA ALA A 421 -50.80 6.94 -29.07
C ALA A 421 -49.51 7.60 -28.53
N ARG A 422 -48.33 7.15 -29.00
CA ARG A 422 -47.03 7.77 -28.67
C ARG A 422 -46.89 9.16 -29.27
N THR A 423 -47.32 9.38 -30.51
CA THR A 423 -47.28 10.71 -31.12
C THR A 423 -48.16 11.72 -30.39
N GLU A 424 -49.35 11.30 -29.93
CA GLU A 424 -50.26 12.15 -29.15
C GLU A 424 -49.70 12.45 -27.75
N MET A 425 -49.21 11.43 -27.03
CA MET A 425 -48.60 11.62 -25.71
C MET A 425 -47.31 12.45 -25.74
N LEU A 426 -46.48 12.30 -26.78
CA LEU A 426 -45.26 13.10 -26.94
C LEU A 426 -45.57 14.57 -27.23
N ALA A 427 -46.63 14.85 -27.99
CA ALA A 427 -47.08 16.22 -28.24
C ALA A 427 -47.56 16.90 -26.94
N ASP A 428 -48.35 16.20 -26.13
CA ASP A 428 -48.85 16.73 -24.85
C ASP A 428 -47.74 16.92 -23.82
N ARG A 429 -46.82 15.95 -23.70
CA ARG A 429 -45.65 16.07 -22.82
C ARG A 429 -44.68 17.15 -23.28
N ALA A 430 -44.51 17.36 -24.59
CA ALA A 430 -43.68 18.43 -25.12
C ALA A 430 -44.27 19.81 -24.81
N ALA A 431 -45.60 19.97 -24.89
CA ALA A 431 -46.28 21.21 -24.54
C ALA A 431 -46.19 21.54 -23.04
N GLU A 432 -46.43 20.55 -22.18
CA GLU A 432 -46.34 20.72 -20.72
C GLU A 432 -44.90 20.95 -20.26
N LYS A 433 -43.93 20.23 -20.85
CA LYS A 433 -42.50 20.43 -20.61
C LYS A 433 -42.05 21.82 -21.08
N ALA A 434 -42.46 22.28 -22.26
CA ALA A 434 -42.12 23.61 -22.75
C ALA A 434 -42.65 24.73 -21.83
N ALA A 435 -43.84 24.56 -21.23
CA ALA A 435 -44.40 25.51 -20.28
C ALA A 435 -43.62 25.52 -18.95
N ARG A 436 -43.25 24.34 -18.43
CA ARG A 436 -42.42 24.21 -17.21
C ARG A 436 -41.00 24.73 -17.43
N ASP A 437 -40.40 24.45 -18.58
CA ASP A 437 -39.06 24.90 -18.94
C ASP A 437 -39.00 26.43 -19.08
N ARG A 438 -40.07 27.07 -19.58
CA ARG A 438 -40.16 28.56 -19.61
C ARG A 438 -40.24 29.14 -18.20
N ALA A 439 -41.14 28.64 -17.36
CA ALA A 439 -41.27 29.12 -15.97
C ALA A 439 -40.00 28.85 -15.12
N ALA A 440 -39.30 27.74 -15.38
CA ALA A 440 -38.02 27.43 -14.74
C ALA A 440 -36.91 28.35 -15.24
N LYS A 441 -36.84 28.64 -16.55
CA LYS A 441 -35.90 29.62 -17.11
C LYS A 441 -36.12 31.02 -16.57
N ASP A 442 -37.37 31.46 -16.41
CA ASP A 442 -37.69 32.78 -15.88
C ASP A 442 -37.28 32.92 -14.40
N ARG A 443 -37.54 31.89 -13.57
CA ARG A 443 -37.04 31.87 -12.18
C ARG A 443 -35.52 31.77 -12.12
N GLN A 444 -34.92 30.98 -12.99
CA GLN A 444 -33.47 30.84 -13.05
C GLN A 444 -32.81 32.16 -13.47
N ALA A 445 -33.40 32.92 -14.39
CA ALA A 445 -32.94 34.25 -14.77
C ALA A 445 -33.03 35.25 -13.60
N GLN A 446 -34.10 35.21 -12.79
CA GLN A 446 -34.21 36.03 -11.57
C GLN A 446 -33.15 35.65 -10.52
N ILE A 447 -32.98 34.35 -10.25
CA ILE A 447 -31.98 33.86 -9.31
C ILE A 447 -30.56 34.15 -9.82
N GLU A 448 -30.30 34.06 -11.13
CA GLU A 448 -29.02 34.43 -11.73
C GLU A 448 -28.75 35.93 -11.67
N GLN A 449 -29.76 36.79 -11.80
CA GLN A 449 -29.62 38.24 -11.58
C GLN A 449 -29.28 38.56 -10.11
N GLU A 450 -29.97 37.95 -9.15
CA GLU A 450 -29.68 38.11 -7.73
C GLU A 450 -28.29 37.55 -7.35
N ARG A 451 -27.91 36.39 -7.90
CA ARG A 451 -26.56 35.83 -7.74
C ARG A 451 -25.49 36.66 -8.41
N ALA A 452 -25.77 37.26 -9.58
CA ALA A 452 -24.85 38.15 -10.27
C ALA A 452 -24.62 39.46 -9.50
N LEU A 453 -25.59 39.91 -8.70
CA LEU A 453 -25.42 41.01 -7.76
C LEU A 453 -24.60 40.60 -6.53
N ALA A 454 -24.88 39.42 -5.94
CA ALA A 454 -24.14 38.91 -4.79
C ALA A 454 -22.67 38.54 -5.11
N ARG A 455 -22.39 38.09 -6.34
CA ARG A 455 -21.03 37.78 -6.84
C ARG A 455 -20.13 39.00 -7.02
N ARG A 456 -20.65 40.22 -6.84
CA ARG A 456 -19.85 41.44 -6.98
C ARG A 456 -18.88 41.63 -5.81
N GLY A 457 -19.07 40.93 -4.69
CA GLY A 457 -18.20 41.02 -3.52
C GLY A 457 -18.45 42.28 -2.68
N PRO A 458 -17.85 42.38 -1.48
CA PRO A 458 -17.98 43.55 -0.65
C PRO A 458 -17.22 44.74 -1.26
N VAL A 459 -17.82 45.94 -1.20
CA VAL A 459 -17.26 47.18 -1.78
C VAL A 459 -15.84 47.46 -1.31
N SER A 460 -15.51 47.16 -0.05
CA SER A 460 -14.17 47.35 0.50
C SER A 460 -13.11 46.47 -0.16
N GLU A 461 -13.43 45.22 -0.52
CA GLU A 461 -12.49 44.32 -1.22
C GLU A 461 -12.28 44.77 -2.68
N LEU A 462 -13.35 45.21 -3.34
CA LEU A 462 -13.26 45.79 -4.69
C LEU A 462 -12.45 47.09 -4.72
N LEU A 463 -12.67 47.98 -3.74
CA LEU A 463 -11.92 49.23 -3.61
C LEU A 463 -10.44 48.93 -3.41
N HIS A 464 -10.10 48.03 -2.49
CA HIS A 464 -8.71 47.59 -2.29
C HIS A 464 -8.12 47.01 -3.57
N ALA A 465 -8.85 46.15 -4.29
CA ALA A 465 -8.39 45.58 -5.56
C ALA A 465 -8.17 46.65 -6.67
N VAL A 466 -8.99 47.71 -6.73
CA VAL A 466 -8.76 48.86 -7.63
C VAL A 466 -7.51 49.65 -7.23
N VAL A 467 -7.32 49.91 -5.93
CA VAL A 467 -6.15 50.62 -5.40
C VAL A 467 -4.86 49.88 -5.76
N ARG A 468 -4.89 48.54 -5.69
CA ARG A 468 -3.77 47.66 -6.10
C ARG A 468 -3.59 47.56 -7.61
N GLY A 469 -4.57 48.02 -8.40
CA GLY A 469 -4.58 47.89 -9.86
C GLY A 469 -4.93 46.49 -10.38
N LEU A 470 -5.49 45.63 -9.52
CA LEU A 470 -5.87 44.24 -9.84
C LEU A 470 -7.16 44.17 -10.66
N ILE A 471 -8.05 45.15 -10.49
CA ILE A 471 -9.28 45.31 -11.29
C ILE A 471 -9.38 46.73 -11.85
N ALA A 472 -10.07 46.87 -12.98
CA ALA A 472 -10.28 48.17 -13.60
C ALA A 472 -11.23 49.05 -12.76
N PRO A 473 -10.99 50.37 -12.63
CA PRO A 473 -11.87 51.28 -11.90
C PRO A 473 -13.32 51.27 -12.40
N ALA A 474 -13.52 51.07 -13.72
CA ALA A 474 -14.84 50.94 -14.32
C ALA A 474 -15.68 49.80 -13.71
N ARG A 475 -15.02 48.73 -13.24
CA ARG A 475 -15.71 47.61 -12.60
C ARG A 475 -16.23 47.98 -11.21
N LEU A 476 -15.44 48.70 -10.41
CA LEU A 476 -15.89 49.23 -9.11
C LEU A 476 -17.05 50.20 -9.31
N GLN A 477 -16.96 51.09 -10.30
CA GLN A 477 -18.03 52.02 -10.66
C GLN A 477 -19.34 51.29 -11.01
N GLU A 478 -19.29 50.21 -11.80
CA GLU A 478 -20.47 49.40 -12.15
C GLU A 478 -21.15 48.80 -10.92
N VAL A 479 -20.36 48.30 -9.96
CA VAL A 479 -20.88 47.70 -8.72
C VAL A 479 -21.50 48.78 -7.82
N LEU A 480 -20.81 49.91 -7.65
CA LEU A 480 -21.26 51.03 -6.84
C LEU A 480 -22.53 51.68 -7.41
N ALA A 481 -22.62 51.86 -8.73
CA ALA A 481 -23.79 52.46 -9.41
C ALA A 481 -25.07 51.62 -9.27
N ALA A 482 -24.95 50.34 -8.93
CA ALA A 482 -26.11 49.51 -8.64
C ALA A 482 -26.66 49.68 -7.21
N GLN A 483 -25.87 50.27 -6.29
CA GLN A 483 -26.20 50.37 -4.86
C GLN A 483 -26.31 51.80 -4.34
N TYR A 484 -25.62 52.74 -4.98
CA TYR A 484 -25.50 54.12 -4.55
C TYR A 484 -25.89 55.10 -5.66
N ASP A 485 -26.29 56.29 -5.26
CA ASP A 485 -26.55 57.40 -6.18
C ASP A 485 -25.23 57.89 -6.83
N PRO A 486 -25.30 58.57 -8.00
CA PRO A 486 -24.12 58.99 -8.75
C PRO A 486 -23.10 59.82 -7.96
N ASP A 487 -23.52 60.67 -7.01
CA ASP A 487 -22.61 61.52 -6.24
C ASP A 487 -21.81 60.68 -5.24
N THR A 488 -22.48 59.75 -4.55
CA THR A 488 -21.82 58.79 -3.66
C THR A 488 -20.85 57.89 -4.44
N VAL A 489 -21.21 57.44 -5.64
CA VAL A 489 -20.29 56.68 -6.51
C VAL A 489 -19.04 57.50 -6.82
N GLN A 490 -19.19 58.77 -7.18
CA GLN A 490 -18.05 59.63 -7.51
C GLN A 490 -17.11 59.82 -6.31
N ILE A 491 -17.64 60.00 -5.10
CA ILE A 491 -16.83 60.11 -3.87
C ILE A 491 -15.95 58.86 -3.66
N PHE A 492 -16.52 57.67 -3.79
CA PHE A 492 -15.76 56.42 -3.67
C PHE A 492 -14.70 56.26 -4.78
N MET A 493 -15.02 56.70 -5.99
CA MET A 493 -14.08 56.64 -7.12
C MET A 493 -12.91 57.61 -6.96
N ASP A 494 -13.16 58.82 -6.42
CA ASP A 494 -12.13 59.80 -6.13
C ASP A 494 -11.21 59.32 -4.99
N ASP A 495 -11.78 58.76 -3.92
CA ASP A 495 -11.02 58.14 -2.82
C ASP A 495 -10.15 56.97 -3.33
N ALA A 496 -10.72 56.05 -4.12
CA ALA A 496 -9.97 54.95 -4.73
C ALA A 496 -8.84 55.45 -5.66
N ALA A 497 -9.07 56.54 -6.41
CA ALA A 497 -8.05 57.14 -7.26
C ALA A 497 -6.90 57.76 -6.45
N GLN A 498 -7.20 58.46 -5.35
CA GLN A 498 -6.19 59.02 -4.46
C GLN A 498 -5.38 57.93 -3.77
N GLN A 499 -6.04 56.92 -3.17
CA GLN A 499 -5.36 55.80 -2.53
C GLN A 499 -4.46 55.03 -3.51
N ARG A 500 -4.90 54.89 -4.77
CA ARG A 500 -4.07 54.31 -5.84
C ARG A 500 -2.83 55.16 -6.13
N ALA A 501 -2.96 56.48 -6.20
CA ALA A 501 -1.82 57.37 -6.42
C ALA A 501 -0.80 57.25 -5.28
N ASP A 502 -1.25 57.25 -4.03
CA ASP A 502 -0.40 57.08 -2.84
C ASP A 502 0.30 55.72 -2.85
N TYR A 503 -0.41 54.65 -3.23
CA TYR A 503 0.16 53.31 -3.35
C TYR A 503 1.25 53.23 -4.43
N LEU A 504 1.02 53.83 -5.61
CA LEU A 504 2.00 53.86 -6.69
C LEU A 504 3.26 54.64 -6.30
N GLU A 505 3.12 55.75 -5.56
CA GLU A 505 4.27 56.51 -5.05
C GLU A 505 5.08 55.67 -4.05
N GLN A 506 4.41 54.92 -3.16
CA GLN A 506 5.08 54.01 -2.23
C GLN A 506 5.83 52.89 -2.95
N LEU A 507 5.23 52.29 -3.99
CA LEU A 507 5.89 51.28 -4.83
C LEU A 507 7.11 51.84 -5.53
N GLN A 508 6.99 53.02 -6.15
CA GLN A 508 8.12 53.65 -6.85
C GLN A 508 9.31 53.89 -5.90
N LYS A 509 9.06 54.42 -4.70
CA LYS A 509 10.11 54.61 -3.68
C LYS A 509 10.74 53.29 -3.23
N ALA A 510 9.94 52.23 -3.08
CA ALA A 510 10.43 50.90 -2.73
C ALA A 510 11.30 50.31 -3.86
N ASP A 511 10.93 50.49 -5.12
CA ASP A 511 11.70 50.02 -6.27
C ASP A 511 13.01 50.79 -6.45
N GLU A 512 13.01 52.10 -6.23
CA GLU A 512 14.23 52.92 -6.18
C GLU A 512 15.18 52.44 -5.08
N LEU A 513 14.64 52.03 -3.92
CA LEU A 513 15.42 51.42 -2.84
C LEU A 513 16.01 50.06 -3.23
N LYS A 514 15.22 49.19 -3.85
CA LYS A 514 15.69 47.88 -4.36
C LYS A 514 16.78 48.06 -5.41
N ASN A 515 16.65 49.03 -6.30
CA ASN A 515 17.67 49.32 -7.31
C ASN A 515 18.97 49.85 -6.67
N ARG A 516 18.87 50.70 -5.64
CA ARG A 516 20.02 51.11 -4.83
C ARG A 516 20.67 49.93 -4.10
N ALA A 517 19.87 48.97 -3.62
CA ALA A 517 20.36 47.75 -2.97
C ALA A 517 21.18 46.86 -3.90
N LYS A 518 20.72 46.69 -5.15
CA LYS A 518 21.42 45.91 -6.18
C LYS A 518 22.84 46.44 -6.44
N VAL A 519 23.02 47.77 -6.44
CA VAL A 519 24.35 48.40 -6.57
C VAL A 519 25.28 48.03 -5.40
N ARG A 520 24.71 47.76 -4.21
CA ARG A 520 25.44 47.31 -3.03
C ARG A 520 25.55 45.78 -2.93
N HIS A 521 25.13 45.04 -3.95
CA HIS A 521 25.05 43.58 -3.96
C HIS A 521 24.15 42.99 -2.86
N VAL A 522 23.16 43.75 -2.39
CA VAL A 522 22.16 43.27 -1.43
C VAL A 522 20.91 42.84 -2.18
N ASP A 523 20.58 41.55 -2.15
CA ASP A 523 19.35 41.04 -2.76
C ASP A 523 18.17 41.16 -1.80
N VAL A 524 17.54 42.33 -1.81
CA VAL A 524 16.31 42.59 -1.04
C VAL A 524 15.19 41.62 -1.42
N GLY A 525 15.15 41.15 -2.68
CA GLY A 525 14.14 40.22 -3.16
C GLY A 525 14.18 38.89 -2.41
N THR A 526 15.38 38.35 -2.17
CA THR A 526 15.56 37.10 -1.41
C THR A 526 15.06 37.24 0.04
N TYR A 527 15.30 38.38 0.68
CA TYR A 527 14.76 38.64 2.03
C TYR A 527 13.23 38.84 2.03
N GLU A 528 12.67 39.50 1.03
CA GLU A 528 11.21 39.63 0.88
C GLU A 528 10.54 38.26 0.71
N GLN A 529 11.10 37.42 -0.16
CA GLN A 529 10.59 36.08 -0.41
C GLN A 529 10.68 35.19 0.84
N ALA A 530 11.75 35.35 1.63
CA ALA A 530 11.87 34.67 2.92
C ALA A 530 10.78 35.09 3.92
N VAL A 531 10.33 36.36 3.91
CA VAL A 531 9.21 36.80 4.74
C VAL A 531 7.87 36.29 4.22
N ILE A 532 7.67 36.31 2.90
CA ILE A 532 6.44 35.77 2.28
C ILE A 532 6.27 34.29 2.61
N ASN A 533 7.38 33.53 2.61
CA ASN A 533 7.41 32.11 2.95
C ASN A 533 7.50 31.80 4.46
N ASP A 534 7.30 32.81 5.33
CA ASP A 534 7.37 32.69 6.79
C ASP A 534 8.70 32.17 7.35
N ILE A 535 9.79 32.27 6.59
CA ILE A 535 11.16 31.93 7.02
C ILE A 535 11.74 33.06 7.89
N LEU A 536 11.41 34.31 7.55
CA LEU A 536 11.77 35.50 8.32
C LEU A 536 10.53 36.27 8.78
N THR A 537 10.59 36.87 9.96
CA THR A 537 9.59 37.85 10.39
C THR A 537 9.88 39.23 9.80
N LEU A 538 8.88 40.10 9.72
CA LEU A 538 9.06 41.50 9.27
C LEU A 538 10.13 42.25 10.10
N ASP A 539 10.23 41.97 11.39
CA ASP A 539 11.25 42.56 12.26
C ASP A 539 12.64 41.99 12.00
N GLN A 540 12.75 40.72 11.63
CA GLN A 540 14.01 40.11 11.19
C GLN A 540 14.44 40.68 9.83
N PHE A 541 13.51 40.83 8.89
CA PHE A 541 13.74 41.51 7.61
C PHE A 541 14.24 42.94 7.81
N ARG A 542 13.57 43.71 8.67
CA ARG A 542 14.00 45.08 9.00
C ARG A 542 15.41 45.11 9.59
N ARG A 543 15.71 44.21 10.53
CA ARG A 543 17.06 44.09 11.11
C ARG A 543 18.11 43.71 10.06
N ALA A 544 17.77 42.82 9.13
CA ALA A 544 18.64 42.45 8.02
C ALA A 544 18.92 43.66 7.12
N MET A 545 17.90 44.44 6.75
CA MET A 545 18.11 45.66 5.96
C MET A 545 19.00 46.67 6.70
N LEU A 546 18.85 46.83 8.01
CA LEU A 546 19.72 47.70 8.81
C LEU A 546 21.17 47.18 8.86
N SER A 547 21.40 45.87 8.97
CA SER A 547 22.76 45.30 8.94
C SER A 547 23.43 45.43 7.57
N GLU A 548 22.65 45.42 6.49
CA GLU A 548 23.11 45.65 5.12
C GLU A 548 23.30 47.16 4.79
N GLY A 549 23.20 48.04 5.80
CA GLY A 549 23.54 49.46 5.68
C GLY A 549 22.43 50.35 5.11
N PHE A 550 21.16 49.92 5.19
CA PHE A 550 20.02 50.80 4.91
C PHE A 550 19.78 51.78 6.06
N VAL A 551 19.34 53.00 5.72
CA VAL A 551 18.93 54.00 6.72
C VAL A 551 17.60 53.54 7.35
N PRO A 552 17.34 53.81 8.65
CA PRO A 552 16.12 53.36 9.32
C PRO A 552 14.83 53.67 8.57
N ALA A 553 14.68 54.88 8.02
CA ALA A 553 13.51 55.27 7.24
C ALA A 553 13.31 54.42 5.97
N ASP A 554 14.40 54.06 5.30
CA ASP A 554 14.37 53.21 4.09
C ASP A 554 13.99 51.76 4.45
N ALA A 555 14.56 51.23 5.53
CA ALA A 555 14.22 49.90 6.05
C ALA A 555 12.76 49.83 6.53
N ASP A 556 12.26 50.89 7.17
CA ASP A 556 10.86 51.02 7.59
C ASP A 556 9.91 51.07 6.39
N LEU A 557 10.27 51.78 5.33
CA LEU A 557 9.48 51.85 4.09
C LEU A 557 9.40 50.49 3.41
N LEU A 558 10.52 49.78 3.25
CA LEU A 558 10.55 48.43 2.67
C LEU A 558 9.73 47.44 3.52
N ALA A 559 9.89 47.48 4.85
CA ALA A 559 9.13 46.61 5.75
C ALA A 559 7.62 46.93 5.73
N ALA A 560 7.24 48.20 5.62
CA ALA A 560 5.84 48.60 5.49
C ALA A 560 5.22 48.11 4.18
N ASN A 561 5.93 48.28 3.05
CA ASN A 561 5.49 47.76 1.76
C ASN A 561 5.35 46.22 1.79
N LEU A 562 6.35 45.53 2.34
CA LEU A 562 6.35 44.08 2.47
C LEU A 562 5.24 43.56 3.40
N ARG A 563 4.93 44.26 4.49
CA ARG A 563 3.81 43.91 5.38
C ARG A 563 2.49 43.88 4.63
N VAL A 564 2.27 44.88 3.79
CA VAL A 564 1.05 45.02 2.99
C VAL A 564 1.00 43.90 1.94
N ARG A 565 2.09 43.66 1.20
CA ARG A 565 2.18 42.55 0.24
C ARG A 565 1.98 41.18 0.90
N LYS A 566 2.53 40.97 2.10
CA LYS A 566 2.31 39.73 2.86
C LYS A 566 0.86 39.58 3.27
N ALA A 567 0.20 40.64 3.73
CA ALA A 567 -1.22 40.59 4.07
C ALA A 567 -2.09 40.23 2.84
N ASP A 568 -1.79 40.81 1.68
CA ASP A 568 -2.47 40.50 0.42
C ASP A 568 -2.22 39.04 -0.01
N TYR A 569 -0.97 38.57 0.10
CA TYR A 569 -0.60 37.18 -0.15
C TYR A 569 -1.32 36.20 0.78
N ASP A 570 -1.32 36.46 2.09
CA ASP A 570 -1.96 35.62 3.10
C ASP A 570 -3.49 35.58 2.87
N ALA A 571 -4.10 36.72 2.49
CA ALA A 571 -5.51 36.79 2.12
C ALA A 571 -5.82 35.98 0.84
N ALA A 572 -4.98 36.08 -0.19
CA ALA A 572 -5.12 35.30 -1.42
C ALA A 572 -4.95 33.79 -1.16
N VAL A 573 -4.00 33.40 -0.32
CA VAL A 573 -3.80 32.00 0.12
C VAL A 573 -5.03 31.50 0.87
N GLN A 574 -5.62 32.32 1.75
CA GLN A 574 -6.84 31.92 2.46
C GLN A 574 -8.02 31.76 1.50
N LYS A 575 -8.25 32.72 0.58
CA LYS A 575 -9.30 32.61 -0.45
C LYS A 575 -9.08 31.40 -1.35
N ARG A 576 -7.82 31.07 -1.67
CA ARG A 576 -7.45 29.85 -2.40
C ARG A 576 -7.82 28.59 -1.63
N ARG A 577 -7.56 28.51 -0.32
CA ARG A 577 -8.00 27.37 0.52
C ARG A 577 -9.52 27.24 0.53
N ASP A 578 -10.23 28.35 0.62
CA ASP A 578 -11.70 28.36 0.54
C ASP A 578 -12.17 27.88 -0.84
N ALA A 579 -11.46 28.28 -1.91
CA ALA A 579 -11.74 27.85 -3.28
C ALA A 579 -11.48 26.36 -3.48
N GLU A 580 -10.41 25.82 -2.90
CA GLU A 580 -10.11 24.40 -2.90
C GLU A 580 -11.20 23.60 -2.17
N ALA A 581 -11.65 24.07 -1.00
CA ALA A 581 -12.75 23.45 -0.27
C ALA A 581 -14.06 23.43 -1.09
N ARG A 582 -14.39 24.51 -1.80
CA ARG A 582 -15.56 24.58 -2.69
C ARG A 582 -15.39 23.76 -3.97
N ALA A 583 -14.19 23.73 -4.54
CA ALA A 583 -13.89 22.91 -5.72
C ALA A 583 -14.08 21.43 -5.40
N LYS A 584 -13.63 21.00 -4.22
CA LYS A 584 -13.78 19.63 -3.72
C LYS A 584 -15.24 19.18 -3.63
N THR A 585 -16.18 20.06 -3.23
CA THR A 585 -17.61 19.72 -3.21
C THR A 585 -18.21 19.51 -4.60
N LYS A 586 -17.58 20.11 -5.64
CA LYS A 586 -17.94 19.92 -7.06
C LYS A 586 -17.06 18.87 -7.77
N ALA A 587 -16.26 18.10 -7.03
CA ALA A 587 -15.30 17.13 -7.55
C ALA A 587 -14.28 17.73 -8.54
N ILE A 588 -13.92 19.00 -8.33
CA ILE A 588 -12.88 19.71 -9.08
C ILE A 588 -11.63 19.76 -8.21
N ASP A 589 -10.49 19.34 -8.76
CA ASP A 589 -9.19 19.53 -8.13
C ASP A 589 -8.60 20.89 -8.55
N LEU A 590 -8.74 21.89 -7.66
CA LEU A 590 -8.27 23.25 -7.93
C LEU A 590 -6.74 23.31 -8.06
N GLY A 591 -6.01 22.60 -7.20
CA GLY A 591 -4.54 22.59 -7.21
C GLY A 591 -4.00 22.02 -8.51
N LYS A 592 -4.65 20.99 -9.05
CA LYS A 592 -4.33 20.42 -10.36
C LYS A 592 -4.62 21.39 -11.50
N PHE A 593 -5.75 22.09 -11.46
CA PHE A 593 -6.07 23.11 -12.46
C PHE A 593 -5.02 24.23 -12.47
N GLU A 594 -4.61 24.70 -11.29
CA GLU A 594 -3.52 25.69 -11.14
C GLU A 594 -2.20 25.18 -11.73
N GLN A 595 -1.85 23.91 -11.49
CA GLN A 595 -0.66 23.28 -12.09
C GLN A 595 -0.72 23.27 -13.62
N LEU A 596 -1.90 22.99 -14.21
CA LEU A 596 -2.09 23.05 -15.66
C LEU A 596 -1.94 24.48 -16.22
N VAL A 597 -2.37 25.49 -15.47
CA VAL A 597 -2.15 26.90 -15.82
C VAL A 597 -0.65 27.24 -15.73
N ARG A 598 0.03 26.82 -14.67
CA ARG A 598 1.47 27.02 -14.48
C ARG A 598 2.31 26.38 -15.59
N ARG A 599 1.88 25.23 -16.09
CA ARG A 599 2.49 24.53 -17.24
C ARG A 599 2.09 25.12 -18.61
N GLY A 600 1.22 26.12 -18.65
CA GLY A 600 0.75 26.75 -19.89
C GLY A 600 -0.28 25.95 -20.69
N VAL A 601 -0.81 24.85 -20.13
CA VAL A 601 -1.84 24.02 -20.75
C VAL A 601 -3.22 24.68 -20.65
N ARG A 602 -3.46 25.42 -19.57
CA ARG A 602 -4.66 26.24 -19.35
C ARG A 602 -4.27 27.71 -19.25
N THR A 603 -5.20 28.62 -19.58
CA THR A 603 -4.96 30.07 -19.46
C THR A 603 -5.43 30.60 -18.10
N LEU A 604 -4.89 31.74 -17.67
CA LEU A 604 -5.38 32.45 -16.48
C LEU A 604 -6.85 32.88 -16.62
N GLU A 605 -7.32 33.13 -17.85
CA GLU A 605 -8.74 33.40 -18.11
C GLU A 605 -9.63 32.18 -17.86
N GLN A 606 -9.16 30.98 -18.22
CA GLN A 606 -9.84 29.72 -17.90
C GLN A 606 -9.87 29.48 -16.38
N TYR A 607 -8.80 29.83 -15.67
CA TYR A 607 -8.77 29.80 -14.19
C TYR A 607 -9.76 30.78 -13.57
N ALA A 608 -9.78 32.03 -14.02
CA ALA A 608 -10.75 33.01 -13.58
C ALA A 608 -12.19 32.54 -13.85
N THR A 609 -12.44 31.90 -15.00
CA THR A 609 -13.75 31.32 -15.34
C THR A 609 -14.13 30.17 -14.41
N LEU A 610 -13.17 29.31 -14.06
CA LEU A 610 -13.38 28.26 -13.07
C LEU A 610 -13.74 28.87 -11.71
N LEU A 611 -12.99 29.86 -11.23
CA LEU A 611 -13.25 30.50 -9.95
C LEU A 611 -14.62 31.20 -9.90
N ARG A 612 -15.06 31.84 -11.00
CA ARG A 612 -16.44 32.35 -11.13
C ARG A 612 -17.48 31.25 -11.00
N SER A 613 -17.22 30.07 -11.58
CA SER A 613 -18.11 28.91 -11.46
C SER A 613 -18.17 28.34 -10.03
N LEU A 614 -17.18 28.66 -9.18
CA LEU A 614 -17.14 28.32 -7.75
C LEU A 614 -17.72 29.43 -6.85
N ASP A 615 -18.39 30.42 -7.46
CA ASP A 615 -19.05 31.54 -6.79
C ASP A 615 -18.09 32.42 -5.97
N PHE A 616 -16.88 32.66 -6.51
CA PHE A 616 -15.97 33.70 -6.01
C PHE A 616 -16.25 35.03 -6.72
N ASP A 617 -16.10 36.12 -5.96
CA ASP A 617 -16.22 37.48 -6.46
C ASP A 617 -14.96 37.94 -7.21
N ASP A 618 -15.08 39.06 -7.93
CA ASP A 618 -14.02 39.56 -8.81
C ASP A 618 -12.74 39.97 -8.05
N ALA A 619 -12.84 40.45 -6.80
CA ALA A 619 -11.68 40.81 -5.99
C ALA A 619 -10.91 39.55 -5.55
N ALA A 620 -11.62 38.54 -5.07
CA ALA A 620 -11.03 37.25 -4.72
C ALA A 620 -10.41 36.56 -5.95
N ILE A 621 -11.07 36.61 -7.11
CA ILE A 621 -10.54 36.08 -8.37
C ILE A 621 -9.24 36.80 -8.75
N ALA A 622 -9.22 38.12 -8.68
CA ALA A 622 -8.05 38.90 -9.03
C ALA A 622 -6.86 38.59 -8.09
N GLY A 623 -7.10 38.51 -6.78
CA GLY A 623 -6.07 38.13 -5.79
C GLY A 623 -5.54 36.71 -5.99
N MET A 624 -6.40 35.72 -6.24
CA MET A 624 -5.96 34.35 -6.56
C MET A 624 -5.22 34.26 -7.92
N THR A 625 -5.62 35.08 -8.89
CA THR A 625 -4.94 35.14 -10.20
C THR A 625 -3.54 35.75 -10.07
N GLU A 626 -3.39 36.81 -9.27
CA GLU A 626 -2.09 37.41 -8.95
C GLU A 626 -1.19 36.42 -8.20
N LEU A 627 -1.72 35.72 -7.20
CA LEU A 627 -1.00 34.64 -6.51
C LEU A 627 -0.49 33.58 -7.49
N LEU A 628 -1.32 33.15 -8.44
CA LEU A 628 -0.94 32.17 -9.45
C LEU A 628 0.09 32.73 -10.43
N GLN A 629 0.00 34.01 -10.81
CA GLN A 629 1.01 34.68 -11.64
C GLN A 629 2.37 34.75 -10.95
N LEU A 630 2.41 35.05 -9.65
CA LEU A 630 3.64 35.02 -8.84
C LEU A 630 4.26 33.61 -8.87
N GLN A 631 3.46 32.56 -8.70
CA GLN A 631 3.93 31.18 -8.81
C GLN A 631 4.45 30.84 -10.22
N ILE A 632 3.81 31.35 -11.28
CA ILE A 632 4.28 31.18 -12.66
C ILE A 632 5.63 31.87 -12.87
N ALA A 633 5.82 33.06 -12.31
CA ALA A 633 7.07 33.79 -12.39
C ALA A 633 8.19 33.04 -11.64
N ASP A 634 7.91 32.54 -10.44
CA ASP A 634 8.83 31.69 -9.66
C ASP A 634 9.22 30.43 -10.45
N ASP A 635 8.26 29.77 -11.11
CA ASP A 635 8.52 28.61 -11.98
C ASP A 635 9.35 28.94 -13.21
N GLN A 636 9.15 30.12 -13.79
CA GLN A 636 9.95 30.58 -14.92
C GLN A 636 11.38 30.87 -14.47
N GLN A 637 11.57 31.54 -13.34
CA GLN A 637 12.89 31.77 -12.76
C GLN A 637 13.58 30.44 -12.43
N ALA A 638 12.86 29.45 -11.91
CA ALA A 638 13.37 28.11 -11.68
C ALA A 638 13.77 27.39 -12.98
N ARG A 639 12.99 27.55 -14.04
CA ARG A 639 13.34 27.02 -15.38
C ARG A 639 14.56 27.70 -15.96
N ASP A 640 14.68 29.01 -15.85
CA ASP A 640 15.82 29.77 -16.34
C ASP A 640 17.09 29.41 -15.56
N ALA A 641 16.98 29.28 -14.23
CA ALA A 641 18.06 28.78 -13.38
C ALA A 641 18.49 27.36 -13.76
N ARG A 642 17.54 26.45 -14.05
CA ARG A 642 17.84 25.11 -14.56
C ARG A 642 18.49 25.12 -15.93
N ALA A 643 18.04 25.95 -16.85
CA ALA A 643 18.61 26.06 -18.19
C ALA A 643 20.06 26.56 -18.11
N ALA A 644 20.33 27.56 -17.26
CA ALA A 644 21.68 28.02 -16.98
C ALA A 644 22.53 26.92 -16.31
N ALA A 645 21.93 26.13 -15.42
CA ALA A 645 22.56 25.04 -14.70
C ALA A 645 22.86 23.79 -15.55
N ALA A 646 22.06 23.51 -16.58
CA ALA A 646 22.14 22.27 -17.36
C ALA A 646 23.48 22.09 -18.10
N ALA A 647 24.23 23.18 -18.31
CA ALA A 647 25.57 23.15 -18.88
C ALA A 647 26.66 22.79 -17.85
N VAL A 648 26.37 22.89 -16.55
CA VAL A 648 27.30 22.58 -15.47
C VAL A 648 27.27 21.07 -15.21
N ARG A 649 28.34 20.38 -15.62
CA ARG A 649 28.63 19.00 -15.17
C ARG A 649 29.68 19.06 -14.08
N ASP A 650 29.51 18.26 -13.04
CA ASP A 650 30.55 18.14 -12.02
C ASP A 650 31.79 17.41 -12.56
N SER A 651 32.86 17.38 -11.78
CA SER A 651 34.12 16.69 -12.16
C SER A 651 33.95 15.17 -12.34
N LYS A 652 32.85 14.59 -11.86
CA LYS A 652 32.47 13.18 -12.01
C LYS A 652 31.49 12.97 -13.17
N GLY A 653 31.12 14.02 -13.89
CA GLY A 653 30.20 13.99 -15.03
C GLY A 653 28.72 13.95 -14.66
N LEU A 654 28.35 14.10 -13.39
CA LEU A 654 26.96 14.14 -12.94
C LEU A 654 26.32 15.47 -13.36
N SER A 655 25.18 15.41 -14.04
CA SER A 655 24.41 16.62 -14.38
C SER A 655 23.47 17.02 -13.24
N LEU A 656 23.01 18.28 -13.22
CA LEU A 656 21.96 18.73 -12.30
C LEU A 656 20.71 17.83 -12.35
N ALA A 657 20.34 17.40 -13.56
CA ALA A 657 19.19 16.53 -13.76
C ALA A 657 19.40 15.15 -13.12
N ASP A 658 20.61 14.60 -13.18
CA ASP A 658 20.95 13.32 -12.56
C ASP A 658 20.98 13.44 -11.03
N ALA A 659 21.55 14.52 -10.49
CA ALA A 659 21.59 14.79 -9.06
C ALA A 659 20.18 14.97 -8.47
N ARG A 660 19.31 15.74 -9.13
CA ARG A 660 17.90 15.91 -8.72
C ARG A 660 17.16 14.57 -8.78
N ARG A 661 17.38 13.80 -9.84
CA ARG A 661 16.74 12.49 -10.05
C ARG A 661 17.13 11.50 -8.96
N ALA A 662 18.40 11.49 -8.54
CA ALA A 662 18.87 10.64 -7.45
C ALA A 662 18.08 10.88 -6.16
N VAL A 663 17.74 12.15 -5.85
CA VAL A 663 16.91 12.45 -4.67
C VAL A 663 15.45 12.04 -4.87
N ILE A 664 14.84 12.31 -6.03
CA ILE A 664 13.44 11.93 -6.30
C ILE A 664 13.24 10.41 -6.19
N LEU A 665 14.23 9.64 -6.61
CA LEU A 665 14.25 8.17 -6.50
C LEU A 665 14.68 7.66 -5.12
N GLU A 666 14.84 8.54 -4.12
CA GLU A 666 15.27 8.22 -2.75
C GLU A 666 16.66 7.56 -2.65
N LEU A 667 17.53 7.75 -3.66
CA LEU A 667 18.92 7.25 -3.66
C LEU A 667 19.88 8.19 -2.91
N GLN A 668 19.51 9.47 -2.82
CA GLN A 668 20.27 10.52 -2.13
C GLN A 668 19.31 11.41 -1.34
N THR A 669 19.82 12.17 -0.37
CA THR A 669 19.01 13.08 0.45
C THR A 669 18.95 14.49 -0.15
N VAL A 670 17.97 15.29 0.29
CA VAL A 670 17.90 16.72 -0.07
C VAL A 670 19.16 17.47 0.40
N ASP A 671 19.70 17.10 1.56
CA ASP A 671 20.94 17.68 2.10
C ASP A 671 22.16 17.36 1.22
N TRP A 672 22.25 16.12 0.70
CA TRP A 672 23.26 15.75 -0.28
C TRP A 672 23.15 16.61 -1.54
N PHE A 673 21.93 16.83 -2.05
CA PHE A 673 21.73 17.67 -3.23
C PHE A 673 22.10 19.13 -2.98
N GLN A 674 21.78 19.66 -1.80
CA GLN A 674 22.20 21.01 -1.41
C GLN A 674 23.73 21.11 -1.33
N ALA A 675 24.41 20.14 -0.73
CA ALA A 675 25.87 20.08 -0.72
C ALA A 675 26.47 19.95 -2.13
N TRP A 676 25.82 19.17 -3.00
CA TRP A 676 26.21 19.03 -4.41
C TRP A 676 26.09 20.35 -5.17
N LEU A 677 25.02 21.12 -4.94
CA LEU A 677 24.85 22.44 -5.56
C LEU A 677 25.93 23.43 -5.08
N ILE A 678 26.29 23.40 -3.80
CA ILE A 678 27.39 24.23 -3.25
C ILE A 678 28.73 23.85 -3.90
N ALA A 679 29.03 22.55 -3.97
CA ALA A 679 30.26 22.04 -4.58
C ALA A 679 30.41 22.44 -6.06
N ASN A 680 29.28 22.53 -6.77
CA ASN A 680 29.22 22.95 -8.18
C ASN A 680 29.06 24.46 -8.39
N LYS A 681 29.25 25.26 -7.34
CA LYS A 681 29.26 26.73 -7.37
C LYS A 681 27.97 27.36 -7.90
N PHE A 682 26.82 26.74 -7.65
CA PHE A 682 25.53 27.38 -7.88
C PHE A 682 25.38 28.61 -6.96
N THR A 683 24.77 29.69 -7.45
CA THR A 683 24.49 30.87 -6.63
C THR A 683 23.48 30.53 -5.53
N THR A 684 23.50 31.25 -4.41
CA THR A 684 22.58 31.01 -3.29
C THR A 684 21.11 31.06 -3.72
N ASP A 685 20.75 31.96 -4.63
CA ASP A 685 19.38 32.06 -5.15
C ASP A 685 19.01 30.85 -6.03
N ALA A 686 19.92 30.42 -6.91
CA ALA A 686 19.72 29.22 -7.70
C ALA A 686 19.59 27.98 -6.80
N GLN A 687 20.38 27.90 -5.72
CA GLN A 687 20.28 26.82 -4.74
C GLN A 687 18.91 26.79 -4.06
N ALA A 688 18.43 27.93 -3.56
CA ALA A 688 17.14 28.03 -2.89
C ALA A 688 15.99 27.61 -3.81
N VAL A 689 16.00 28.09 -5.06
CA VAL A 689 14.98 27.77 -6.06
C VAL A 689 15.01 26.29 -6.43
N LEU A 690 16.19 25.72 -6.74
CA LEU A 690 16.33 24.32 -7.13
C LEU A 690 15.97 23.35 -5.98
N VAL A 691 16.29 23.68 -4.74
CA VAL A 691 15.92 22.88 -3.56
C VAL A 691 14.42 22.96 -3.28
N ALA A 692 13.81 24.15 -3.37
CA ALA A 692 12.36 24.31 -3.21
C ALA A 692 11.59 23.52 -4.27
N GLU A 693 12.04 23.56 -5.52
CA GLU A 693 11.45 22.79 -6.62
C GLU A 693 11.59 21.28 -6.39
N LEU A 694 12.78 20.80 -6.01
CA LEU A 694 13.00 19.39 -5.68
C LEU A 694 12.11 18.91 -4.52
N ARG A 695 11.89 19.73 -3.50
CA ARG A 695 10.96 19.39 -2.40
C ARG A 695 9.51 19.30 -2.88
N SER A 696 9.11 20.16 -3.82
CA SER A 696 7.80 20.07 -4.46
C SER A 696 7.65 18.77 -5.26
N ASP A 697 8.64 18.43 -6.09
CA ASP A 697 8.66 17.17 -6.85
C ASP A 697 8.61 15.95 -5.93
N LEU A 698 9.37 15.96 -4.82
CA LEU A 698 9.35 14.88 -3.83
C LEU A 698 7.97 14.72 -3.21
N ALA A 699 7.29 15.82 -2.86
CA ALA A 699 5.94 15.77 -2.32
C ALA A 699 4.89 15.29 -3.35
N GLU A 700 5.07 15.61 -4.63
CA GLU A 700 4.22 15.09 -5.72
C GLU A 700 4.48 13.60 -5.95
N ALA A 701 5.74 13.17 -5.99
CA ALA A 701 6.14 11.77 -6.11
C ALA A 701 5.68 10.92 -4.92
N ALA A 702 5.78 11.44 -3.69
CA ALA A 702 5.29 10.76 -2.48
C ALA A 702 3.77 10.58 -2.53
N ARG A 703 2.99 11.62 -2.86
CA ARG A 703 1.53 11.52 -3.04
C ARG A 703 1.14 10.55 -4.16
N ALA A 704 1.90 10.50 -5.24
CA ALA A 704 1.72 9.52 -6.31
C ALA A 704 1.94 8.08 -5.79
N ARG A 705 3.01 7.83 -5.03
CA ARG A 705 3.27 6.54 -4.38
C ARG A 705 2.18 6.15 -3.37
N GLU A 706 1.76 7.06 -2.51
CA GLU A 706 0.67 6.83 -1.53
C GLU A 706 -0.64 6.46 -2.22
N ARG A 707 -1.00 7.16 -3.30
CA ARG A 707 -2.19 6.83 -4.10
C ARG A 707 -2.08 5.45 -4.74
N ARG A 708 -0.90 5.08 -5.24
CA ARG A 708 -0.65 3.72 -5.77
C ARG A 708 -0.83 2.67 -4.67
N GLN A 709 -0.25 2.88 -3.49
CA GLN A 709 -0.41 1.96 -2.36
C GLN A 709 -1.87 1.87 -1.91
N ALA A 710 -2.59 3.00 -1.83
CA ALA A 710 -4.01 3.01 -1.49
C ALA A 710 -4.86 2.26 -2.52
N ALA A 711 -4.58 2.45 -3.82
CA ALA A 711 -5.24 1.72 -4.89
C ALA A 711 -4.90 0.21 -4.87
N ASP A 712 -3.67 -0.15 -4.50
CA ASP A 712 -3.25 -1.54 -4.30
C ASP A 712 -3.99 -2.22 -3.14
N LEU A 713 -4.26 -1.49 -2.06
CA LEU A 713 -5.05 -1.99 -0.92
C LEU A 713 -6.53 -2.20 -1.28
N VAL A 714 -7.06 -1.42 -2.23
CA VAL A 714 -8.46 -1.52 -2.70
C VAL A 714 -8.59 -2.60 -3.79
N ALA A 715 -7.55 -2.84 -4.58
CA ALA A 715 -7.53 -3.88 -5.59
C ALA A 715 -7.68 -5.26 -4.92
N GLY A 716 -8.82 -5.92 -5.14
CA GLY A 716 -9.04 -7.28 -4.63
C GLY A 716 -7.96 -8.25 -5.09
N ALA A 717 -7.75 -9.35 -4.34
CA ALA A 717 -6.72 -10.36 -4.59
C ALA A 717 -6.71 -10.98 -6.01
N SER A 718 -7.77 -10.75 -6.80
CA SER A 718 -7.87 -11.17 -8.19
C SER A 718 -7.06 -10.32 -9.18
N ARG A 719 -6.56 -9.13 -8.81
CA ARG A 719 -5.81 -8.25 -9.73
C ARG A 719 -4.37 -8.02 -9.28
N ILE A 720 -3.46 -7.84 -10.23
CA ILE A 720 -2.09 -7.43 -9.94
C ILE A 720 -2.10 -6.02 -9.32
N PRO A 721 -1.36 -5.78 -8.21
CA PRO A 721 -1.13 -4.44 -7.67
C PRO A 721 -0.55 -3.48 -8.73
N LEU A 722 -1.04 -2.24 -8.82
CA LEU A 722 -0.52 -1.20 -9.69
C LEU A 722 0.99 -0.97 -9.50
N SER A 723 1.53 -1.14 -8.29
CA SER A 723 2.98 -1.09 -8.06
C SER A 723 3.74 -2.16 -8.84
N THR A 724 3.20 -3.38 -8.92
CA THR A 724 3.75 -4.48 -9.72
C THR A 724 3.56 -4.24 -11.22
N VAL A 725 2.42 -3.69 -11.64
CA VAL A 725 2.17 -3.31 -13.04
C VAL A 725 3.13 -2.21 -13.49
N ALA A 726 3.33 -1.17 -12.68
CA ALA A 726 4.28 -0.09 -12.94
C ALA A 726 5.71 -0.64 -13.05
N ARG A 727 6.12 -1.55 -12.16
CA ARG A 727 7.41 -2.24 -12.22
C ARG A 727 7.56 -3.06 -13.50
N ALA A 728 6.53 -3.81 -13.89
CA ALA A 728 6.55 -4.58 -15.12
C ALA A 728 6.69 -3.66 -16.36
N ALA A 729 5.99 -2.53 -16.38
CA ALA A 729 6.08 -1.55 -17.45
C ALA A 729 7.48 -0.92 -17.51
N ARG A 730 8.05 -0.59 -16.35
CA ARG A 730 9.41 -0.04 -16.22
C ARG A 730 10.48 -0.96 -16.79
N LEU A 731 10.33 -2.26 -16.56
CA LEU A 731 11.26 -3.28 -17.04
C LEU A 731 11.07 -3.62 -18.53
N GLY A 732 10.01 -3.09 -19.16
CA GLY A 732 9.62 -3.38 -20.54
C GLY A 732 8.84 -4.69 -20.71
N LEU A 733 8.36 -5.30 -19.62
CA LEU A 733 7.56 -6.54 -19.66
C LEU A 733 6.12 -6.29 -20.13
N ILE A 734 5.60 -5.08 -19.91
CA ILE A 734 4.33 -4.62 -20.49
C ILE A 734 4.51 -3.22 -21.07
N THR A 735 3.59 -2.78 -21.92
CA THR A 735 3.69 -1.46 -22.54
C THR A 735 3.18 -0.35 -21.61
N PRO A 736 3.68 0.89 -21.73
CA PRO A 736 3.12 2.03 -21.01
C PRO A 736 1.62 2.26 -21.26
N ALA A 737 1.12 1.89 -22.45
CA ALA A 737 -0.31 1.98 -22.78
C ALA A 737 -1.17 1.02 -21.94
N LEU A 738 -0.68 -0.20 -21.66
CA LEU A 738 -1.37 -1.13 -20.76
C LEU A 738 -1.36 -0.63 -19.32
N TYR A 739 -0.26 -0.01 -18.87
CA TYR A 739 -0.23 0.65 -17.56
C TYR A 739 -1.21 1.82 -17.48
N GLN A 740 -1.28 2.65 -18.52
CA GLN A 740 -2.26 3.74 -18.65
C GLN A 740 -3.70 3.23 -18.48
N GLN A 741 -4.07 2.18 -19.23
CA GLN A 741 -5.39 1.57 -19.14
C GLN A 741 -5.66 1.08 -17.72
N ARG A 742 -4.67 0.46 -17.07
CA ARG A 742 -4.82 -0.05 -15.70
C ARG A 742 -5.03 1.07 -14.68
N LEU A 743 -4.39 2.22 -14.85
CA LEU A 743 -4.64 3.41 -14.03
C LEU A 743 -6.07 3.95 -14.23
N GLN A 744 -6.55 4.00 -15.48
CA GLN A 744 -7.93 4.40 -15.79
C GLN A 744 -8.96 3.49 -15.11
N GLU A 745 -8.77 2.18 -15.18
CA GLU A 745 -9.63 1.19 -14.52
C GLU A 745 -9.57 1.28 -12.98
N ALA A 746 -8.47 1.78 -12.43
CA ALA A 746 -8.33 2.05 -10.99
C ALA A 746 -8.94 3.39 -10.57
N GLY A 747 -9.56 4.14 -11.49
CA GLY A 747 -10.22 5.40 -11.21
C GLY A 747 -9.28 6.60 -11.12
N TYR A 748 -8.06 6.50 -11.66
CA TYR A 748 -7.16 7.66 -11.75
C TYR A 748 -7.72 8.66 -12.76
N SER A 749 -7.60 9.95 -12.45
CA SER A 749 -8.00 11.00 -13.38
C SER A 749 -6.98 11.20 -14.49
N ASP A 750 -7.38 11.79 -15.63
CA ASP A 750 -6.50 11.92 -16.81
C ASP A 750 -5.15 12.59 -16.52
N ASP A 751 -5.12 13.67 -15.73
CA ASP A 751 -3.81 14.26 -15.40
C ASP A 751 -3.04 13.47 -14.33
N ASP A 752 -3.68 12.63 -13.51
CA ASP A 752 -2.93 11.72 -12.63
C ASP A 752 -2.23 10.64 -13.44
N ILE A 753 -2.94 10.13 -14.45
CA ILE A 753 -2.41 9.22 -15.45
C ILE A 753 -1.24 9.87 -16.19
N ALA A 754 -1.36 11.14 -16.59
CA ALA A 754 -0.27 11.86 -17.23
C ALA A 754 0.97 11.99 -16.33
N ILE A 755 0.79 12.26 -15.03
CA ILE A 755 1.88 12.34 -14.04
C ILE A 755 2.54 10.97 -13.86
N GLU A 756 1.75 9.91 -13.64
CA GLU A 756 2.26 8.54 -13.48
C GLU A 756 2.97 8.05 -14.75
N LEU A 757 2.46 8.36 -15.95
CA LEU A 757 3.12 8.03 -17.20
C LEU A 757 4.41 8.81 -17.43
N ALA A 758 4.46 10.08 -17.03
CA ALA A 758 5.70 10.87 -17.09
C ALA A 758 6.76 10.28 -16.17
N LEU A 759 6.38 9.92 -14.93
CA LEU A 759 7.26 9.23 -13.98
C LEU A 759 7.72 7.88 -14.54
N LEU A 760 6.80 7.06 -15.06
CA LEU A 760 7.12 5.77 -15.65
C LEU A 760 8.08 5.91 -16.84
N THR A 761 7.82 6.85 -17.75
CA THR A 761 8.68 7.08 -18.92
C THR A 761 10.09 7.46 -18.50
N GLN A 762 10.22 8.27 -17.45
CA GLN A 762 11.50 8.62 -16.85
C GLN A 762 12.18 7.39 -16.22
N GLU A 763 11.46 6.59 -15.45
CA GLU A 763 11.98 5.36 -14.84
C GLU A 763 12.42 4.32 -15.90
N ILE A 764 11.70 4.22 -17.05
CA ILE A 764 12.10 3.40 -18.20
C ILE A 764 13.43 3.89 -18.77
N ALA A 765 13.56 5.21 -18.99
CA ALA A 765 14.80 5.80 -19.49
C ALA A 765 15.99 5.50 -18.57
N ASP A 766 15.78 5.49 -17.24
CA ASP A 766 16.81 5.15 -16.26
C ASP A 766 17.24 3.67 -16.35
N VAL A 767 16.28 2.75 -16.48
CA VAL A 767 16.58 1.32 -16.68
C VAL A 767 17.35 1.11 -17.98
N GLN A 768 16.97 1.81 -19.06
CA GLN A 768 17.69 1.73 -20.33
C GLN A 768 19.10 2.33 -20.23
N ALA A 769 19.28 3.45 -19.53
CA ALA A 769 20.60 4.05 -19.28
C ALA A 769 21.48 3.12 -18.43
N ALA A 770 20.92 2.47 -17.41
CA ALA A 770 21.61 1.47 -16.61
C ALA A 770 22.04 0.27 -17.46
N ARG A 771 21.14 -0.27 -18.30
CA ARG A 771 21.45 -1.37 -19.23
C ARG A 771 22.52 -0.96 -20.26
N ALA A 772 22.48 0.26 -20.78
CA ALA A 772 23.50 0.78 -21.67
C ALA A 772 24.87 0.92 -20.95
N LYS A 773 24.87 1.38 -19.70
CA LYS A 773 26.08 1.44 -18.87
C LYS A 773 26.64 0.04 -18.62
N GLN A 774 25.79 -0.94 -18.29
CA GLN A 774 26.18 -2.35 -18.18
C GLN A 774 26.81 -2.86 -19.48
N ALA A 775 26.14 -2.67 -20.63
CA ALA A 775 26.63 -3.11 -21.92
C ALA A 775 27.97 -2.45 -22.31
N SER A 776 28.17 -1.19 -21.93
CA SER A 776 29.44 -0.48 -22.15
C SER A 776 30.57 -0.93 -21.21
N ALA A 777 30.22 -1.42 -20.02
CA ALA A 777 31.16 -1.95 -19.03
C ALA A 777 31.53 -3.41 -19.32
N ASP A 778 30.70 -4.11 -20.09
CA ASP A 778 30.90 -5.49 -20.50
C ASP A 778 32.10 -5.63 -21.45
N LYS A 779 33.28 -5.82 -20.85
CA LYS A 779 34.50 -6.17 -21.58
C LYS A 779 34.50 -7.67 -21.88
N PRO A 780 35.20 -8.13 -22.94
CA PRO A 780 35.42 -9.56 -23.13
C PRO A 780 36.05 -10.13 -21.86
N ALA A 781 35.34 -11.05 -21.19
CA ALA A 781 35.85 -11.61 -19.95
C ALA A 781 37.16 -12.37 -20.23
N ALA A 782 38.12 -12.27 -19.31
CA ALA A 782 39.29 -13.14 -19.35
C ALA A 782 38.83 -14.62 -19.35
N PRO A 783 39.55 -15.53 -20.02
CA PRO A 783 39.17 -16.94 -20.09
C PRO A 783 38.84 -17.50 -18.69
N GLY A 784 37.59 -17.92 -18.48
CA GLY A 784 37.11 -18.48 -17.22
C GLY A 784 36.35 -17.53 -16.29
N LEU A 785 36.24 -16.23 -16.60
CA LEU A 785 35.39 -15.28 -15.87
C LEU A 785 34.07 -15.03 -16.62
N LEU A 786 33.01 -14.73 -15.87
CA LEU A 786 31.74 -14.29 -16.43
C LEU A 786 31.78 -12.78 -16.70
N THR A 787 31.23 -12.35 -17.82
CA THR A 787 30.89 -10.95 -18.08
C THR A 787 29.78 -10.47 -17.13
N LEU A 788 29.55 -9.15 -16.99
CA LEU A 788 28.42 -8.63 -16.23
C LEU A 788 27.09 -9.11 -16.81
N THR A 789 26.94 -9.20 -18.14
CA THR A 789 25.71 -9.76 -18.74
C THR A 789 25.52 -11.23 -18.37
N GLN A 790 26.57 -12.05 -18.44
CA GLN A 790 26.51 -13.46 -18.05
C GLN A 790 26.24 -13.63 -16.54
N MET A 791 26.86 -12.80 -15.70
CA MET A 791 26.60 -12.80 -14.26
C MET A 791 25.17 -12.36 -13.95
N ALA A 792 24.64 -11.33 -14.62
CA ALA A 792 23.25 -10.91 -14.49
C ALA A 792 22.28 -12.03 -14.89
N ALA A 793 22.57 -12.75 -15.99
CA ALA A 793 21.79 -13.93 -16.38
C ALA A 793 21.87 -15.05 -15.32
N ALA A 794 23.05 -15.32 -14.76
CA ALA A 794 23.22 -16.30 -13.69
C ALA A 794 22.47 -15.91 -12.41
N VAL A 795 22.42 -14.62 -12.07
CA VAL A 795 21.64 -14.09 -10.95
C VAL A 795 20.14 -14.25 -11.22
N ARG A 796 19.65 -13.89 -12.43
CA ARG A 796 18.24 -14.09 -12.84
C ARG A 796 17.82 -15.57 -12.83
N ALA A 797 18.74 -16.46 -13.15
CA ALA A 797 18.53 -17.90 -13.06
C ALA A 797 18.62 -18.46 -11.62
N GLY A 798 18.99 -17.64 -10.63
CA GLY A 798 19.17 -18.06 -9.23
C GLY A 798 20.45 -18.87 -8.98
N VAL A 799 21.37 -18.93 -9.95
CA VAL A 799 22.64 -19.68 -9.86
C VAL A 799 23.67 -18.90 -9.04
N ARG A 800 23.59 -17.57 -9.03
CA ARG A 800 24.48 -16.68 -8.27
C ARG A 800 23.68 -15.66 -7.45
N PRO A 801 24.15 -15.23 -6.28
CA PRO A 801 23.49 -14.19 -5.50
C PRO A 801 23.74 -12.80 -6.10
N LEU A 802 22.84 -11.85 -5.86
CA LEU A 802 22.96 -10.46 -6.33
C LEU A 802 24.27 -9.79 -5.84
N ALA A 803 24.75 -10.14 -4.65
CA ALA A 803 26.03 -9.66 -4.12
C ALA A 803 27.24 -10.05 -5.01
N ALA A 804 27.19 -11.19 -5.68
CA ALA A 804 28.27 -11.61 -6.60
C ALA A 804 28.33 -10.69 -7.84
N TYR A 805 27.18 -10.19 -8.31
CA TYR A 805 27.12 -9.22 -9.39
C TYR A 805 27.69 -7.85 -8.96
N ALA A 806 27.37 -7.40 -7.75
CA ALA A 806 27.96 -6.17 -7.19
C ALA A 806 29.50 -6.25 -7.12
N SER A 807 30.04 -7.36 -6.60
CA SER A 807 31.48 -7.57 -6.51
C SER A 807 32.16 -7.61 -7.89
N LEU A 808 31.52 -8.23 -8.88
CA LEU A 808 32.03 -8.26 -10.26
C LEU A 808 32.04 -6.86 -10.87
N ALA A 809 30.98 -6.08 -10.68
CA ALA A 809 30.90 -4.70 -11.18
C ALA A 809 32.02 -3.81 -10.59
N VAL A 810 32.30 -3.92 -9.29
CA VAL A 810 33.43 -3.23 -8.66
C VAL A 810 34.76 -3.70 -9.24
N ALA A 811 34.94 -5.01 -9.45
CA ALA A 811 36.16 -5.57 -10.03
C ALA A 811 36.41 -5.11 -11.47
N ASP A 812 35.35 -4.83 -12.24
CA ASP A 812 35.43 -4.29 -13.60
C ASP A 812 35.72 -2.78 -13.66
N GLY A 813 35.83 -2.13 -12.49
CA GLY A 813 36.22 -0.72 -12.33
C GLY A 813 35.05 0.26 -12.42
N LEU A 814 33.81 -0.19 -12.21
CA LEU A 814 32.66 0.70 -12.07
C LEU A 814 32.71 1.44 -10.73
N ASP A 815 32.32 2.72 -10.74
CA ASP A 815 32.18 3.53 -9.53
C ASP A 815 31.00 3.06 -8.65
N ASP A 816 31.02 3.38 -7.35
CA ASP A 816 30.02 2.93 -6.37
C ASP A 816 28.57 3.31 -6.74
N ASP A 817 28.37 4.47 -7.37
CA ASP A 817 27.04 4.92 -7.81
C ASP A 817 26.53 4.07 -8.99
N ALA A 818 27.43 3.72 -9.93
CA ALA A 818 27.15 2.82 -11.02
C ALA A 818 26.79 1.42 -10.53
N VAL A 819 27.58 0.88 -9.60
CA VAL A 819 27.35 -0.44 -9.00
C VAL A 819 26.01 -0.46 -8.31
N THR A 820 25.71 0.54 -7.48
CA THR A 820 24.43 0.68 -6.79
C THR A 820 23.26 0.73 -7.77
N THR A 821 23.39 1.49 -8.86
CA THR A 821 22.38 1.60 -9.90
C THR A 821 22.14 0.26 -10.60
N LEU A 822 23.20 -0.42 -11.04
CA LEU A 822 23.11 -1.70 -11.75
C LEU A 822 22.55 -2.81 -10.86
N VAL A 823 22.98 -2.87 -9.60
CA VAL A 823 22.49 -3.83 -8.61
C VAL A 823 21.01 -3.60 -8.32
N ARG A 824 20.58 -2.35 -8.18
CA ARG A 824 19.17 -1.99 -8.00
C ARG A 824 18.33 -2.41 -9.19
N VAL A 825 18.74 -2.09 -10.42
CA VAL A 825 18.00 -2.47 -11.64
C VAL A 825 17.88 -3.99 -11.74
N LEU A 826 18.96 -4.73 -11.49
CA LEU A 826 18.94 -6.20 -11.50
C LEU A 826 18.08 -6.78 -10.36
N GLY A 827 18.09 -6.16 -9.18
CA GLY A 827 17.21 -6.52 -8.06
C GLY A 827 15.73 -6.27 -8.38
N ASP A 828 15.41 -5.15 -9.03
CA ASP A 828 14.07 -4.83 -9.52
C ASP A 828 13.60 -5.85 -10.57
N GLU A 829 14.48 -6.25 -11.50
CA GLU A 829 14.24 -7.31 -12.49
C GLU A 829 13.95 -8.66 -11.82
N LEU A 830 14.75 -9.07 -10.84
CA LEU A 830 14.54 -10.29 -10.06
C LEU A 830 13.20 -10.28 -9.32
N ALA A 831 12.90 -9.19 -8.63
CA ALA A 831 11.66 -9.06 -7.87
C ALA A 831 10.44 -9.02 -8.82
N GLY A 832 10.55 -8.35 -9.96
CA GLY A 832 9.52 -8.34 -11.02
C GLY A 832 9.28 -9.75 -11.59
N THR A 833 10.35 -10.46 -11.96
CA THR A 833 10.27 -11.83 -12.49
C THR A 833 9.69 -12.79 -11.46
N THR A 834 10.08 -12.66 -10.19
CA THR A 834 9.55 -13.49 -9.08
C THR A 834 8.06 -13.25 -8.86
N ALA A 835 7.64 -11.98 -8.79
CA ALA A 835 6.22 -11.63 -8.66
C ALA A 835 5.40 -12.14 -9.85
N ALA A 836 5.95 -12.05 -11.05
CA ALA A 836 5.31 -12.53 -12.26
C ALA A 836 5.19 -14.07 -12.29
N ARG A 837 6.20 -14.82 -11.82
CA ARG A 837 6.12 -16.28 -11.67
C ARG A 837 5.07 -16.70 -10.63
N LEU A 838 5.04 -16.04 -9.46
CA LEU A 838 4.00 -16.28 -8.45
C LEU A 838 2.61 -15.99 -9.01
N ARG A 839 2.48 -14.91 -9.78
CA ARG A 839 1.23 -14.58 -10.46
C ARG A 839 0.85 -15.65 -11.48
N ARG A 840 1.80 -16.16 -12.26
CA ARG A 840 1.57 -17.27 -13.20
C ARG A 840 0.98 -18.51 -12.54
N GLU A 841 1.50 -18.90 -11.38
CA GLU A 841 0.97 -20.03 -10.62
C GLU A 841 -0.48 -19.78 -10.17
N GLN A 842 -0.77 -18.57 -9.66
CA GLN A 842 -2.14 -18.18 -9.29
C GLN A 842 -3.08 -18.22 -10.50
N LEU A 843 -2.66 -17.65 -11.63
CA LEU A 843 -3.45 -17.63 -12.86
C LEU A 843 -3.67 -19.02 -13.45
N GLY A 844 -2.71 -19.93 -13.30
CA GLY A 844 -2.87 -21.33 -13.69
C GLY A 844 -4.09 -21.97 -13.03
N SER A 845 -4.26 -21.78 -11.71
CA SER A 845 -5.44 -22.27 -10.99
C SER A 845 -6.75 -21.56 -11.39
N GLN A 846 -6.71 -20.26 -11.68
CA GLN A 846 -7.89 -19.50 -12.12
C GLN A 846 -8.35 -19.90 -13.53
N LEU A 847 -7.42 -20.13 -14.46
CA LEU A 847 -7.70 -20.55 -15.82
C LEU A 847 -8.15 -22.02 -15.87
N GLN A 848 -7.60 -22.87 -14.99
CA GLN A 848 -8.07 -24.25 -14.86
C GLN A 848 -9.55 -24.32 -14.47
N ALA A 849 -10.04 -23.40 -13.64
CA ALA A 849 -11.47 -23.30 -13.30
C ALA A 849 -12.36 -22.89 -14.49
N LYS A 850 -11.77 -22.45 -15.60
CA LYS A 850 -12.43 -22.08 -16.87
C LYS A 850 -12.10 -23.07 -17.99
N ASP A 851 -11.62 -24.27 -17.67
CA ASP A 851 -11.19 -25.31 -18.61
C ASP A 851 -10.04 -24.88 -19.56
N VAL A 852 -9.26 -23.87 -19.18
CA VAL A 852 -8.07 -23.43 -19.93
C VAL A 852 -6.81 -23.90 -19.21
N ASN A 853 -6.07 -24.83 -19.83
CA ASN A 853 -4.82 -25.34 -19.27
C ASN A 853 -3.64 -24.44 -19.69
N LEU A 854 -3.21 -23.55 -18.79
CA LEU A 854 -2.09 -22.63 -19.02
C LEU A 854 -0.80 -23.36 -19.42
N SER A 855 -0.49 -24.49 -18.79
CA SER A 855 0.74 -25.25 -19.09
C SER A 855 0.73 -25.85 -20.51
N ALA A 856 -0.45 -26.23 -21.01
CA ALA A 856 -0.60 -26.74 -22.37
C ALA A 856 -0.41 -25.61 -23.40
N LEU A 857 -0.97 -24.42 -23.13
CA LEU A 857 -0.78 -23.24 -23.98
C LEU A 857 0.70 -22.80 -24.01
N GLU A 858 1.39 -22.82 -22.87
CA GLU A 858 2.83 -22.53 -22.83
C GLU A 858 3.66 -23.56 -23.60
N ALA A 859 3.30 -24.84 -23.50
CA ALA A 859 3.96 -25.91 -24.24
C ALA A 859 3.83 -25.71 -25.75
N GLN A 860 2.63 -25.32 -26.24
CA GLN A 860 2.40 -24.99 -27.65
C GLN A 860 3.29 -23.84 -28.13
N VAL A 861 3.51 -22.82 -27.31
CA VAL A 861 4.43 -21.72 -27.68
C VAL A 861 5.89 -22.14 -27.66
N ARG A 862 6.28 -23.02 -26.72
CA ARG A 862 7.65 -23.56 -26.65
C ARG A 862 7.95 -24.52 -27.81
N SER A 863 6.98 -25.31 -28.27
CA SER A 863 7.11 -26.19 -29.44
C SER A 863 7.00 -25.43 -30.78
N GLY A 864 6.49 -24.20 -30.76
CA GLY A 864 6.26 -23.40 -31.96
C GLY A 864 4.90 -23.64 -32.63
N ASP A 865 4.02 -24.44 -32.02
CA ASP A 865 2.65 -24.69 -32.48
C ASP A 865 1.73 -23.48 -32.28
N ALA A 866 2.13 -22.53 -31.42
CA ALA A 866 1.48 -21.24 -31.23
C ALA A 866 2.51 -20.11 -31.14
N THR A 867 2.15 -18.94 -31.65
CA THR A 867 2.93 -17.71 -31.48
C THR A 867 2.67 -17.06 -30.11
N LEU A 868 3.59 -16.22 -29.64
CA LEU A 868 3.36 -15.40 -28.43
C LEU A 868 2.10 -14.52 -28.54
N ALA A 869 1.76 -14.06 -29.75
CA ALA A 869 0.56 -13.26 -30.00
C ALA A 869 -0.74 -14.09 -29.87
N GLU A 870 -0.76 -15.32 -30.40
CA GLU A 870 -1.89 -16.25 -30.24
C GLU A 870 -2.08 -16.67 -28.79
N PHE A 871 -0.97 -16.91 -28.07
CA PHE A 871 -0.99 -17.18 -26.63
C PHE A 871 -1.64 -16.03 -25.86
N SER A 872 -1.18 -14.80 -26.08
CA SER A 872 -1.76 -13.60 -25.45
C SER A 872 -3.25 -13.45 -25.76
N THR A 873 -3.64 -13.62 -27.04
CA THR A 873 -5.03 -13.53 -27.49
C THR A 873 -5.92 -14.59 -26.81
N THR A 874 -5.43 -15.83 -26.71
CA THR A 874 -6.15 -16.94 -26.08
C THR A 874 -6.38 -16.67 -24.59
N LEU A 875 -5.38 -16.12 -23.88
CA LEU A 875 -5.54 -15.75 -22.48
C LEU A 875 -6.59 -14.66 -22.28
N VAL A 876 -6.59 -13.61 -23.12
CA VAL A 876 -7.61 -12.55 -23.07
C VAL A 876 -9.00 -13.10 -23.38
N GLN A 877 -9.13 -13.99 -24.38
CA GLN A 877 -10.40 -14.66 -24.70
C GLN A 877 -10.91 -15.57 -23.57
N ALA A 878 -10.01 -16.15 -22.78
CA ALA A 878 -10.34 -16.87 -21.55
C ALA A 878 -10.82 -15.94 -20.41
N GLY A 879 -10.94 -14.64 -20.67
CA GLY A 879 -11.36 -13.63 -19.70
C GLY A 879 -10.29 -13.32 -18.66
N LEU A 880 -9.02 -13.46 -19.02
CA LEU A 880 -7.90 -12.95 -18.24
C LEU A 880 -7.72 -11.45 -18.50
N ASP A 881 -7.28 -10.71 -17.49
CA ASP A 881 -6.95 -9.29 -17.63
C ASP A 881 -5.85 -9.08 -18.69
N PRO A 882 -5.94 -8.08 -19.59
CA PRO A 882 -4.92 -7.84 -20.62
C PRO A 882 -3.51 -7.63 -20.06
N VAL A 883 -3.37 -7.08 -18.85
CA VAL A 883 -2.08 -6.90 -18.17
C VAL A 883 -1.52 -8.24 -17.71
N ASP A 884 -2.37 -9.10 -17.14
CA ASP A 884 -2.00 -10.46 -16.75
C ASP A 884 -1.54 -11.27 -17.99
N ALA A 885 -2.28 -11.17 -19.11
CA ALA A 885 -1.94 -11.84 -20.36
C ALA A 885 -0.61 -11.34 -20.95
N ALA A 886 -0.38 -10.03 -20.95
CA ALA A 886 0.87 -9.44 -21.42
C ALA A 886 2.07 -9.86 -20.55
N LEU A 887 1.90 -9.87 -19.22
CA LEU A 887 2.95 -10.30 -18.29
C LEU A 887 3.33 -11.77 -18.49
N LEU A 888 2.35 -12.66 -18.65
CA LEU A 888 2.59 -14.07 -18.95
C LEU A 888 3.30 -14.26 -20.29
N THR A 889 2.91 -13.49 -21.30
CA THR A 889 3.52 -13.51 -22.63
C THR A 889 4.98 -13.07 -22.57
N ALA A 890 5.29 -11.99 -21.83
CA ALA A 890 6.66 -11.51 -21.65
C ALA A 890 7.55 -12.52 -20.91
N LEU A 891 7.05 -13.13 -19.82
CA LEU A 891 7.76 -14.19 -19.11
C LEU A 891 8.11 -15.36 -20.02
N LEU A 892 7.15 -15.83 -20.82
CA LEU A 892 7.36 -16.95 -21.73
C LEU A 892 8.34 -16.61 -22.86
N GLY A 893 8.32 -15.36 -23.33
CA GLY A 893 9.31 -14.82 -24.26
C GLY A 893 10.73 -14.84 -23.68
N ASP A 894 10.90 -14.35 -22.45
CA ASP A 894 12.19 -14.36 -21.74
C ASP A 894 12.69 -15.79 -21.49
N GLU A 895 11.79 -16.72 -21.10
CA GLU A 895 12.12 -18.14 -20.95
C GLU A 895 12.63 -18.73 -22.27
N ARG A 896 11.94 -18.48 -23.39
CA ARG A 896 12.38 -18.95 -24.72
C ARG A 896 13.73 -18.36 -25.13
N ALA A 897 13.95 -17.07 -24.90
CA ALA A 897 15.22 -16.41 -25.20
C ALA A 897 16.37 -17.01 -24.37
N SER A 898 16.14 -17.28 -23.08
CA SER A 898 17.14 -17.88 -22.20
C SER A 898 17.47 -19.35 -22.54
N ALA A 899 16.52 -20.09 -23.10
CA ALA A 899 16.70 -21.47 -23.56
C ALA A 899 17.42 -21.57 -24.92
N GLY A 900 17.76 -20.44 -25.56
CA GLY A 900 18.35 -20.42 -26.90
C GLY A 900 17.39 -20.83 -28.02
N LEU A 901 16.08 -20.81 -27.75
CA LEU A 901 15.00 -21.19 -28.69
C LEU A 901 14.47 -19.99 -29.51
N GLY A 902 15.33 -18.99 -29.73
CA GLY A 902 15.03 -17.79 -30.50
C GLY A 902 15.17 -18.03 -32.00
N GLY A 903 14.14 -18.66 -32.59
CA GLY A 903 13.94 -18.83 -34.03
C GLY A 903 12.56 -18.32 -34.42
#